data_AF-A0A8S1HKZ3-F1
#
_entry.id   AF-A0A8S1HKZ3-F1
#
_cell.length_a   1.000
_cell.length_b   1.000
_cell.length_c   1.000
_cell.angle_alpha   90.00
_cell.angle_beta   90.00
_cell.angle_gamma   90.00
#
_symmetry.space_group_name_H-M   'P 1'
#
loop_
_entity.id
_entity.type
_entity.pdbx_description
1 polymer ?
#
loop_
_entity_poly.entity_id
_entity_poly.type
_entity_poly.pdbx_seq_one_letter_code
_entity_poly.pdbx_strand_id
1 'polypeptide(L)'
;MGKLEDICGKYVSKREEREKVLEAVERCLKKGYDYENMKERVYSALSDSQKAKKVVTAVCDEYPQLRKRARFEEKDENRSKREKLERDRSRDQNGKSKGREKEKEREKENSKRLRANPEEDQREKEKKERHRLAREVYLNKLKEDEKERTSVVTEEQLRAKELMYKAQQEIEERKRALAVASGALPPVAAIDPEAAGLAPVAKGLALRPQEALMFMNYSMEKKSRVEELKAKLAKSGAASRLGSITGKTGQTAPEIAKKAPQQIQLVKPVPQQEEKTDSIIEYLDPRIGTKPAERRRRGFAFHEKGEFEKLANKQRAMAKLEKLQSEVSSAAQSTGISSAVKLAMVTPSSTARVDSGVPDIEWWDSVVLDKFNYDEIPDLNDAERFSETISELVEHPISLRPPTDPLVPQYLKVYLTSKEQRKIRRQNRKEAQKEKTEKIRLGLEKAPEPKVKIGNLMRVLGNEAIQDPTKMEAHVRKQMAERLKKHEQSNADRKLSDEQKGMKKTKRLAEDTSISVHVSIYRVKSLLHPSKKFKVEMNAKQLQMTGVVMLHKTMNVVVVEGGPKQQKFYKNLMLNRIKWTDEIIGQKKDAEKDAPGERNACELVWEGQVKRRCFRDFTVHTATLEKQAREFFEKHAVAQYWDLCYSTTVLLEGQDILPTC
;
A
#
# COMPACT_ATOMS: atom_id res chain seq x y z
N MET A 1 -35.58 -40.55 2.30
CA MET A 1 -36.59 -39.48 2.08
C MET A 1 -37.66 -39.49 3.16
N GLY A 2 -38.33 -40.61 3.44
CA GLY A 2 -39.37 -40.70 4.49
C GLY A 2 -38.95 -40.17 5.88
N LYS A 3 -37.73 -40.48 6.35
CA LYS A 3 -37.23 -39.98 7.64
C LYS A 3 -37.15 -38.45 7.75
N LEU A 4 -36.80 -37.75 6.66
CA LEU A 4 -36.74 -36.29 6.65
C LEU A 4 -38.16 -35.70 6.66
N GLU A 5 -39.08 -36.32 5.94
CA GLU A 5 -40.50 -35.97 5.99
C GLU A 5 -41.10 -36.18 7.38
N ASP A 6 -40.69 -37.24 8.10
CA ASP A 6 -41.11 -37.51 9.47
C ASP A 6 -40.60 -36.47 10.46
N ILE A 7 -39.32 -36.06 10.34
CA ILE A 7 -38.74 -34.99 11.17
C ILE A 7 -39.48 -33.67 10.92
N CYS A 8 -39.68 -33.29 9.66
CA CYS A 8 -40.39 -32.06 9.35
C CYS A 8 -41.87 -32.14 9.75
N GLY A 9 -42.51 -33.32 9.66
CA GLY A 9 -43.88 -33.54 10.11
C GLY A 9 -44.05 -33.43 11.63
N LYS A 10 -43.03 -33.79 12.42
CA LYS A 10 -43.03 -33.66 13.89
C LYS A 10 -42.87 -32.21 14.38
N TYR A 11 -42.11 -31.39 13.66
CA TYR A 11 -41.71 -30.05 14.14
C TYR A 11 -42.32 -28.88 13.36
N VAL A 12 -42.88 -29.11 12.17
CA VAL A 12 -43.43 -28.07 11.28
C VAL A 12 -44.88 -28.40 10.93
N SER A 13 -45.82 -27.62 11.47
CA SER A 13 -47.27 -27.86 11.33
C SER A 13 -47.84 -27.34 10.00
N LYS A 14 -47.21 -26.34 9.36
CA LYS A 14 -47.68 -25.76 8.10
C LYS A 14 -47.10 -26.54 6.92
N ARG A 15 -47.97 -26.98 6.00
CA ARG A 15 -47.60 -27.77 4.82
C ARG A 15 -46.60 -27.05 3.91
N GLU A 16 -46.79 -25.75 3.68
CA GLU A 16 -45.89 -24.94 2.83
C GLU A 16 -44.49 -24.75 3.45
N GLU A 17 -44.41 -24.54 4.77
CA GLU A 17 -43.12 -24.42 5.47
C GLU A 17 -42.40 -25.78 5.50
N ARG A 18 -43.14 -26.88 5.64
CA ARG A 18 -42.61 -28.24 5.59
C ARG A 18 -41.96 -28.56 4.24
N GLU A 19 -42.63 -28.20 3.13
CA GLU A 19 -42.13 -28.43 1.77
C GLU A 19 -40.87 -27.60 1.49
N LYS A 20 -40.84 -26.33 1.90
CA LYS A 20 -39.65 -25.46 1.76
C LYS A 20 -38.45 -25.96 2.56
N VAL A 21 -38.67 -26.48 3.77
CA VAL A 21 -37.60 -27.06 4.60
C VAL A 21 -37.09 -28.38 4.00
N LEU A 22 -38.00 -29.22 3.49
CA LEU A 22 -37.64 -30.46 2.81
C LEU A 22 -36.76 -30.18 1.59
N GLU A 23 -37.17 -29.25 0.73
CA GLU A 23 -36.40 -28.85 -0.45
C GLU A 23 -35.05 -28.24 -0.06
N ALA A 24 -35.01 -27.40 0.98
CA ALA A 24 -33.77 -26.78 1.47
C ALA A 24 -32.75 -27.83 1.95
N VAL A 25 -33.19 -28.79 2.76
CA VAL A 25 -32.32 -29.86 3.29
C VAL A 25 -31.93 -30.85 2.20
N GLU A 26 -32.84 -31.19 1.29
CA GLU A 26 -32.54 -32.08 0.15
C GLU A 26 -31.49 -31.47 -0.79
N ARG A 27 -31.62 -30.18 -1.12
CA ARG A 27 -30.59 -29.45 -1.86
C ARG A 27 -29.25 -29.44 -1.12
N CYS A 28 -29.28 -29.38 0.22
CA CYS A 28 -28.06 -29.45 1.03
C CYS A 28 -27.37 -30.82 0.97
N LEU A 29 -28.17 -31.89 1.02
CA LEU A 29 -27.69 -33.27 0.91
C LEU A 29 -27.15 -33.58 -0.50
N LYS A 30 -27.85 -33.15 -1.57
CA LYS A 30 -27.44 -33.40 -2.96
C LYS A 30 -26.14 -32.67 -3.35
N LYS A 31 -25.95 -31.45 -2.87
CA LYS A 31 -24.81 -30.59 -3.26
C LYS A 31 -23.65 -30.63 -2.26
N GLY A 32 -23.73 -31.44 -1.19
CA GLY A 32 -22.64 -31.59 -0.21
C GLY A 32 -22.36 -30.34 0.63
N TYR A 33 -23.39 -29.58 0.98
CA TYR A 33 -23.22 -28.34 1.75
C TYR A 33 -22.93 -28.58 3.24
N ASP A 34 -22.07 -27.74 3.82
CA ASP A 34 -21.74 -27.74 5.25
C ASP A 34 -22.91 -27.36 6.18
N TYR A 35 -22.79 -27.73 7.46
CA TYR A 35 -23.76 -27.44 8.54
C TYR A 35 -24.28 -26.00 8.54
N GLU A 36 -23.41 -25.00 8.39
CA GLU A 36 -23.82 -23.58 8.47
C GLU A 36 -24.70 -23.17 7.28
N ASN A 37 -24.46 -23.71 6.08
CA ASN A 37 -25.30 -23.44 4.90
C ASN A 37 -26.68 -24.10 5.01
N MET A 38 -26.74 -25.33 5.54
CA MET A 38 -28.01 -26.01 5.81
C MET A 38 -28.81 -25.26 6.88
N LYS A 39 -28.15 -24.88 7.98
CA LYS A 39 -28.75 -24.09 9.06
C LYS A 39 -29.34 -22.80 8.52
N GLU A 40 -28.56 -21.98 7.80
CA GLU A 40 -29.04 -20.69 7.27
C GLU A 40 -30.29 -20.85 6.40
N ARG A 41 -30.33 -21.89 5.54
CA ARG A 41 -31.49 -22.16 4.69
C ARG A 41 -32.71 -22.64 5.46
N VAL A 42 -32.54 -23.48 6.48
CA VAL A 42 -33.65 -23.92 7.35
C VAL A 42 -34.19 -22.75 8.18
N TYR A 43 -33.32 -21.85 8.65
CA TYR A 43 -33.73 -20.63 9.34
C TYR A 43 -34.42 -19.61 8.41
N SER A 44 -34.07 -19.59 7.12
CA SER A 44 -34.78 -18.78 6.12
C SER A 44 -36.12 -19.38 5.70
N ALA A 45 -36.27 -20.70 5.77
CA ALA A 45 -37.49 -21.40 5.37
C ALA A 45 -38.58 -21.42 6.46
N LEU A 46 -38.19 -21.23 7.73
CA LEU A 46 -39.08 -21.25 8.90
C LEU A 46 -39.16 -19.87 9.56
N SER A 47 -40.37 -19.37 9.71
CA SER A 47 -40.63 -18.09 10.42
C SER A 47 -40.31 -18.18 11.92
N ASP A 48 -40.39 -19.38 12.51
CA ASP A 48 -40.15 -19.62 13.93
C ASP A 48 -38.73 -20.15 14.19
N SER A 49 -37.91 -19.30 14.82
CA SER A 49 -36.51 -19.55 15.14
C SER A 49 -36.29 -20.74 16.10
N GLN A 50 -37.25 -21.02 17.00
CA GLN A 50 -37.15 -22.15 17.94
C GLN A 50 -37.47 -23.48 17.24
N LYS A 51 -38.44 -23.48 16.32
CA LYS A 51 -38.75 -24.65 15.48
C LYS A 51 -37.61 -24.95 14.52
N ALA A 52 -37.04 -23.92 13.88
CA ALA A 52 -35.86 -24.06 13.03
C ALA A 52 -34.69 -24.73 13.77
N LYS A 53 -34.42 -24.33 15.02
CA LYS A 53 -33.37 -24.94 15.84
C LYS A 53 -33.61 -26.43 16.11
N LYS A 54 -34.86 -26.81 16.40
CA LYS A 54 -35.24 -28.22 16.65
C LYS A 54 -35.10 -29.06 15.39
N VAL A 55 -35.55 -28.54 14.24
CA VAL A 55 -35.41 -29.20 12.93
C VAL A 55 -33.94 -29.38 12.58
N VAL A 56 -33.10 -28.35 12.69
CA VAL A 56 -31.66 -28.44 12.41
C VAL A 56 -30.98 -29.48 13.30
N THR A 57 -31.36 -29.55 14.58
CA THR A 57 -30.80 -30.54 15.52
C THR A 57 -31.20 -31.96 15.13
N ALA A 58 -32.48 -32.21 14.90
CA ALA A 58 -33.00 -33.52 14.48
C ALA A 58 -32.43 -33.99 13.14
N VAL A 59 -32.25 -33.07 12.18
CA VAL A 59 -31.61 -33.36 10.89
C VAL A 59 -30.13 -33.73 11.07
N CYS A 60 -29.40 -33.10 12.00
CA CYS A 60 -28.00 -33.43 12.28
C CYS A 60 -27.80 -34.73 13.07
N ASP A 61 -28.83 -35.19 13.77
CA ASP A 61 -28.82 -36.48 14.45
C ASP A 61 -29.06 -37.63 13.46
N GLU A 62 -29.96 -37.45 12.48
CA GLU A 62 -30.23 -38.46 11.44
C GLU A 62 -29.25 -38.45 10.26
N TYR A 63 -28.63 -37.30 9.96
CA TYR A 63 -27.64 -37.15 8.88
C TYR A 63 -26.29 -36.68 9.43
N PRO A 64 -25.42 -37.59 9.94
CA PRO A 64 -24.15 -37.25 10.57
C PRO A 64 -23.19 -36.44 9.69
N GLN A 65 -23.29 -36.56 8.37
CA GLN A 65 -22.50 -35.78 7.41
C GLN A 65 -22.79 -34.26 7.46
N LEU A 66 -23.98 -33.88 7.93
CA LEU A 66 -24.36 -32.48 8.14
C LEU A 66 -24.02 -31.98 9.55
N ARG A 67 -23.44 -32.81 10.43
CA ARG A 67 -23.03 -32.40 11.78
C ARG A 67 -21.90 -31.38 11.70
N LYS A 68 -21.93 -30.38 12.57
CA LYS A 68 -20.88 -29.36 12.70
C LYS A 68 -19.52 -30.04 12.95
N ARG A 69 -18.68 -30.12 11.92
CA ARG A 69 -17.29 -30.58 12.06
C ARG A 69 -16.54 -29.58 12.94
N ALA A 70 -16.35 -29.93 14.21
CA ALA A 70 -15.41 -29.21 15.06
C ALA A 70 -14.01 -29.47 14.48
N ARG A 71 -13.38 -28.43 13.90
CA ARG A 71 -11.95 -28.55 13.56
C ARG A 71 -11.20 -28.76 14.87
N PHE A 72 -10.34 -29.79 14.87
CA PHE A 72 -9.43 -30.20 15.95
C PHE A 72 -10.05 -31.08 17.04
N GLU A 73 -10.05 -32.39 16.80
CA GLU A 73 -9.61 -33.47 17.72
C GLU A 73 -10.07 -34.82 17.15
N GLU A 74 -9.25 -35.44 16.32
CA GLU A 74 -9.43 -36.85 15.96
C GLU A 74 -8.06 -37.49 15.78
N LYS A 75 -7.32 -37.58 16.89
CA LYS A 75 -6.17 -38.49 17.03
C LYS A 75 -5.84 -38.92 18.47
N ASP A 76 -6.58 -38.47 19.48
CA ASP A 76 -6.28 -38.77 20.91
C ASP A 76 -7.30 -39.64 21.66
N GLU A 77 -8.45 -40.00 21.05
CA GLU A 77 -9.47 -40.78 21.76
C GLU A 77 -9.06 -42.24 22.04
N ASN A 78 -8.20 -42.83 21.21
CA ASN A 78 -7.73 -44.20 21.43
C ASN A 78 -6.61 -44.31 22.48
N ARG A 79 -5.91 -43.22 22.81
CA ARG A 79 -4.90 -43.21 23.88
C ARG A 79 -5.54 -43.01 25.25
N SER A 80 -6.57 -42.16 25.32
CA SER A 80 -7.33 -41.85 26.54
C SER A 80 -8.09 -43.07 27.10
N LYS A 81 -8.70 -43.91 26.25
CA LYS A 81 -9.38 -45.13 26.71
C LYS A 81 -8.41 -46.17 27.29
N ARG A 82 -7.21 -46.31 26.73
CA ARG A 82 -6.19 -47.24 27.21
C ARG A 82 -5.58 -46.80 28.55
N GLU A 83 -5.34 -45.50 28.72
CA GLU A 83 -4.87 -44.95 30.01
C GLU A 83 -5.94 -44.97 31.11
N LYS A 84 -7.23 -44.88 30.76
CA LYS A 84 -8.32 -44.91 31.75
C LYS A 84 -8.60 -46.32 32.29
N LEU A 85 -8.44 -47.34 31.45
CA LEU A 85 -8.57 -48.75 31.84
C LEU A 85 -7.42 -49.25 32.73
N GLU A 86 -6.20 -48.71 32.57
CA GLU A 86 -5.09 -49.02 33.49
C GLU A 86 -5.21 -48.28 34.83
N ARG A 87 -5.80 -47.07 34.85
CA ARG A 87 -5.94 -46.28 36.07
C ARG A 87 -7.04 -46.79 37.00
N ASP A 88 -8.12 -47.36 36.45
CA ASP A 88 -9.27 -47.86 37.23
C ASP A 88 -9.00 -49.22 37.93
N ARG A 89 -7.89 -49.92 37.63
CA ARG A 89 -7.48 -51.12 38.39
C ARG A 89 -6.65 -50.81 39.65
N SER A 90 -6.18 -49.58 39.81
CA SER A 90 -5.21 -49.20 40.87
C SER A 90 -5.79 -48.37 42.02
N ARG A 91 -7.11 -48.22 42.09
CA ARG A 91 -7.75 -47.37 43.11
C ARG A 91 -8.96 -48.02 43.75
N ASP A 92 -8.79 -49.26 44.17
CA ASP A 92 -9.56 -49.84 45.26
C ASP A 92 -8.68 -49.81 46.51
N GLN A 93 -8.76 -48.70 47.24
CA GLN A 93 -8.65 -48.60 48.70
C GLN A 93 -8.57 -47.12 49.11
N ASN A 94 -9.31 -46.82 50.18
CA ASN A 94 -9.41 -45.55 50.90
C ASN A 94 -10.23 -44.42 50.26
N GLY A 95 -11.53 -44.53 50.48
CA GLY A 95 -12.49 -43.44 50.37
C GLY A 95 -12.48 -42.47 51.56
N LYS A 96 -13.21 -41.36 51.32
CA LYS A 96 -13.75 -40.37 52.28
C LYS A 96 -12.77 -39.36 52.90
N SER A 97 -12.42 -38.34 52.12
CA SER A 97 -12.22 -36.97 52.66
C SER A 97 -12.12 -35.83 51.63
N LYS A 98 -12.11 -36.07 50.31
CA LYS A 98 -11.88 -35.01 49.29
C LYS A 98 -13.06 -34.63 48.39
N GLY A 99 -14.26 -35.20 48.60
CA GLY A 99 -15.46 -34.86 47.82
C GLY A 99 -16.12 -33.54 48.21
N ARG A 100 -16.04 -33.17 49.50
CA ARG A 100 -16.86 -32.10 50.09
C ARG A 100 -16.33 -30.67 49.82
N GLU A 101 -15.07 -30.52 49.41
CA GLU A 101 -14.49 -29.21 49.06
C GLU A 101 -14.77 -28.82 47.60
N LYS A 102 -14.76 -29.77 46.66
CA LYS A 102 -15.01 -29.50 45.24
C LYS A 102 -16.48 -29.15 44.93
N GLU A 103 -17.41 -29.64 45.73
CA GLU A 103 -18.83 -29.36 45.57
C GLU A 103 -19.17 -27.94 46.07
N LYS A 104 -18.57 -27.50 47.18
CA LYS A 104 -18.70 -26.14 47.70
C LYS A 104 -18.07 -25.07 46.80
N GLU A 105 -17.01 -25.39 46.06
CA GLU A 105 -16.44 -24.48 45.06
C GLU A 105 -17.36 -24.29 43.84
N ARG A 106 -18.01 -25.38 43.38
CA ARG A 106 -18.91 -25.34 42.23
C ARG A 106 -20.22 -24.61 42.52
N GLU A 107 -20.78 -24.75 43.72
CA GLU A 107 -21.96 -23.98 44.14
C GLU A 107 -21.65 -22.47 44.32
N LYS A 108 -20.45 -22.12 44.76
CA LYS A 108 -19.98 -20.72 44.80
C LYS A 108 -19.76 -20.12 43.41
N GLU A 109 -19.37 -20.93 42.44
CA GLU A 109 -19.16 -20.48 41.06
C GLU A 109 -20.49 -20.31 40.31
N ASN A 110 -21.48 -21.16 40.58
CA ASN A 110 -22.79 -21.09 39.94
C ASN A 110 -23.68 -19.96 40.50
N SER A 111 -23.58 -19.67 41.81
CA SER A 111 -24.30 -18.51 42.41
C SER A 111 -23.79 -17.15 41.92
N LYS A 112 -22.55 -17.08 41.40
CA LYS A 112 -21.98 -15.86 40.78
C LYS A 112 -22.47 -15.59 39.36
N ARG A 113 -22.96 -16.59 38.63
CA ARG A 113 -23.40 -16.43 37.22
C ARG A 113 -24.87 -16.01 37.08
N LEU A 114 -25.68 -16.16 38.12
CA LEU A 114 -27.14 -15.93 38.09
C LEU A 114 -27.59 -14.59 38.70
N ARG A 115 -26.67 -13.72 39.13
CA ARG A 115 -26.99 -12.32 39.51
C ARG A 115 -26.52 -11.38 38.41
N ALA A 116 -27.47 -10.73 37.73
CA ALA A 116 -27.17 -9.60 36.85
C ALA A 116 -26.37 -8.56 37.66
N ASN A 117 -25.12 -8.31 37.26
CA ASN A 117 -24.15 -7.56 38.04
C ASN A 117 -24.37 -6.04 37.81
N PRO A 118 -24.93 -5.28 38.77
CA PRO A 118 -25.24 -3.85 38.56
C PRO A 118 -24.00 -2.98 38.28
N GLU A 119 -22.81 -3.47 38.68
CA GLU A 119 -21.53 -2.82 38.40
C GLU A 119 -21.14 -2.86 36.92
N GLU A 120 -21.58 -3.87 36.16
CA GLU A 120 -21.20 -4.00 34.76
C GLU A 120 -22.01 -3.04 33.87
N ASP A 121 -23.30 -2.86 34.19
CA ASP A 121 -24.17 -1.84 33.61
C ASP A 121 -23.74 -0.41 34.00
N GLN A 122 -23.31 -0.20 35.24
CA GLN A 122 -22.75 1.09 35.67
C GLN A 122 -21.45 1.42 34.91
N ARG A 123 -20.56 0.44 34.72
CA ARG A 123 -19.34 0.61 33.91
C ARG A 123 -19.65 0.90 32.44
N GLU A 124 -20.69 0.28 31.90
CA GLU A 124 -21.09 0.54 30.52
C GLU A 124 -21.70 1.94 30.36
N LYS A 125 -22.49 2.40 31.34
CA LYS A 125 -23.01 3.77 31.43
C LYS A 125 -21.89 4.80 31.61
N GLU A 126 -20.93 4.56 32.50
CA GLU A 126 -19.74 5.41 32.68
C GLU A 126 -18.88 5.47 31.40
N LYS A 127 -18.76 4.36 30.68
CA LYS A 127 -18.02 4.31 29.40
C LYS A 127 -18.74 5.12 28.31
N LYS A 128 -20.07 5.06 28.25
CA LYS A 128 -20.90 5.85 27.34
C LYS A 128 -20.82 7.35 27.67
N GLU A 129 -20.90 7.72 28.95
CA GLU A 129 -20.73 9.10 29.41
C GLU A 129 -19.33 9.63 29.13
N ARG A 130 -18.27 8.84 29.36
CA ARG A 130 -16.90 9.25 29.03
C ARG A 130 -16.69 9.46 27.53
N HIS A 131 -17.34 8.66 26.69
CA HIS A 131 -17.31 8.83 25.23
C HIS A 131 -18.07 10.09 24.78
N ARG A 132 -19.21 10.39 25.42
CA ARG A 132 -19.97 11.63 25.21
C ARG A 132 -19.16 12.86 25.61
N LEU A 133 -18.56 12.86 26.79
CA LEU A 133 -17.74 13.97 27.30
C LEU A 133 -16.48 14.20 26.45
N ALA A 134 -15.86 13.13 25.95
CA ALA A 134 -14.74 13.23 25.01
C ALA A 134 -15.15 13.86 23.66
N ARG A 135 -16.36 13.55 23.18
CA ARG A 135 -16.91 14.15 21.95
C ARG A 135 -17.22 15.64 22.15
N GLU A 136 -17.71 16.00 23.33
CA GLU A 136 -18.05 17.38 23.70
C GLU A 136 -16.79 18.25 23.84
N VAL A 137 -15.73 17.72 24.47
CA VAL A 137 -14.41 18.36 24.54
C VAL A 137 -13.81 18.55 23.15
N TYR A 138 -13.95 17.55 22.26
CA TYR A 138 -13.47 17.66 20.88
C TYR A 138 -14.22 18.73 20.08
N LEU A 139 -15.53 18.84 20.26
CA LEU A 139 -16.35 19.88 19.61
C LEU A 139 -16.05 21.28 20.17
N ASN A 140 -15.80 21.41 21.46
CA ASN A 140 -15.38 22.69 22.05
C ASN A 140 -13.99 23.10 21.56
N LYS A 141 -13.08 22.14 21.40
CA LYS A 141 -11.76 22.41 20.81
C LYS A 141 -11.86 22.86 19.35
N LEU A 142 -12.74 22.26 18.55
CA LEU A 142 -13.02 22.73 17.19
C LEU A 142 -13.58 24.16 17.17
N LYS A 143 -14.45 24.51 18.14
CA LYS A 143 -14.98 25.88 18.28
C LYS A 143 -13.93 26.88 18.77
N GLU A 144 -13.00 26.47 19.63
CA GLU A 144 -11.85 27.29 20.04
C GLU A 144 -10.88 27.48 18.87
N ASP A 145 -10.56 26.43 18.13
CA ASP A 145 -9.71 26.49 16.93
C ASP A 145 -10.36 27.37 15.83
N GLU A 146 -11.70 27.36 15.69
CA GLU A 146 -12.43 28.30 14.82
C GLU A 146 -12.38 29.74 15.34
N LYS A 147 -12.53 29.96 16.65
CA LYS A 147 -12.41 31.29 17.26
C LYS A 147 -11.01 31.87 17.10
N GLU A 148 -9.96 31.07 17.30
CA GLU A 148 -8.57 31.47 17.07
C GLU A 148 -8.31 31.80 15.59
N ARG A 149 -8.90 31.05 14.66
CA ARG A 149 -8.85 31.35 13.21
C ARG A 149 -9.57 32.65 12.83
N THR A 150 -10.61 33.04 13.58
CA THR A 150 -11.36 34.29 13.33
C THR A 150 -10.81 35.51 14.07
N SER A 151 -9.83 35.34 14.97
CA SER A 151 -9.21 36.46 15.66
C SER A 151 -8.20 37.17 14.75
N VAL A 152 -8.58 38.35 14.26
CA VAL A 152 -7.70 39.22 13.47
C VAL A 152 -6.67 39.84 14.42
N VAL A 153 -5.41 39.42 14.28
CA VAL A 153 -4.28 39.97 15.03
C VAL A 153 -4.13 41.45 14.68
N THR A 154 -4.28 42.34 15.66
CA THR A 154 -4.12 43.78 15.48
C THR A 154 -2.65 44.15 15.35
N GLU A 155 -2.37 45.20 14.57
CA GLU A 155 -1.01 45.67 14.25
C GLU A 155 -0.15 46.00 15.50
N GLU A 156 -0.80 46.40 16.59
CA GLU A 156 -0.16 46.68 17.89
C GLU A 156 0.40 45.43 18.58
N GLN A 157 -0.26 44.26 18.44
CA GLN A 157 0.22 43.02 19.05
C GLN A 157 1.47 42.48 18.33
N LEU A 158 1.59 42.74 17.02
CA LEU A 158 2.78 42.40 16.25
C LEU A 158 3.96 43.33 16.59
N ARG A 159 3.72 44.64 16.73
CA ARG A 159 4.75 45.59 17.18
C ARG A 159 5.24 45.31 18.60
N ALA A 160 4.34 44.94 19.52
CA ALA A 160 4.72 44.56 20.89
C ALA A 160 5.57 43.27 20.92
N LYS A 161 5.24 42.29 20.06
CA LYS A 161 5.99 41.03 19.95
C LYS A 161 7.36 41.24 19.31
N GLU A 162 7.47 42.16 18.34
CA GLU A 162 8.73 42.53 17.71
C GLU A 162 9.66 43.27 18.69
N LEU A 163 9.12 44.21 19.49
CA LEU A 163 9.86 44.88 20.55
C LEU A 163 10.36 43.91 21.63
N MET A 164 9.53 42.95 22.04
CA MET A 164 9.92 41.94 23.02
C MET A 164 11.00 41.00 22.49
N TYR A 165 10.92 40.63 21.22
CA TYR A 165 11.92 39.79 20.55
C TYR A 165 13.26 40.52 20.39
N LYS A 166 13.23 41.82 20.05
CA LYS A 166 14.42 42.67 19.94
C LYS A 166 15.08 42.88 21.32
N ALA A 167 14.27 43.07 22.36
CA ALA A 167 14.77 43.15 23.74
C ALA A 167 15.39 41.82 24.21
N GLN A 168 14.83 40.67 23.83
CA GLN A 168 15.44 39.36 24.13
C GLN A 168 16.78 39.16 23.42
N GLN A 169 16.90 39.57 22.16
CA GLN A 169 18.18 39.51 21.43
C GLN A 169 19.24 40.41 22.08
N GLU A 170 18.88 41.62 22.49
CA GLU A 170 19.81 42.53 23.16
C GLU A 170 20.26 42.01 24.53
N ILE A 171 19.35 41.37 25.28
CA ILE A 171 19.69 40.71 26.54
C ILE A 171 20.62 39.52 26.30
N GLU A 172 20.38 38.74 25.24
CA GLU A 172 21.22 37.59 24.90
C GLU A 172 22.61 38.00 24.40
N GLU A 173 22.71 39.09 23.61
CA GLU A 173 23.99 39.68 23.22
C GLU A 173 24.74 40.28 24.40
N ARG A 174 24.06 41.01 25.31
CA ARG A 174 24.69 41.48 26.56
C ARG A 174 25.17 40.33 27.42
N LYS A 175 24.38 39.27 27.52
CA LYS A 175 24.74 38.06 28.28
C LYS A 175 25.91 37.32 27.63
N ARG A 176 25.99 37.32 26.30
CA ARG A 176 27.11 36.77 25.54
C ARG A 176 28.38 37.63 25.65
N ALA A 177 28.25 38.95 25.60
CA ALA A 177 29.35 39.89 25.81
C ALA A 177 29.90 39.81 27.25
N LEU A 178 29.03 39.67 28.25
CA LEU A 178 29.41 39.41 29.63
C LEU A 178 30.05 38.01 29.81
N ALA A 179 29.60 37.00 29.08
CA ALA A 179 30.21 35.67 29.08
C ALA A 179 31.61 35.66 28.45
N VAL A 180 31.85 36.50 27.43
CA VAL A 180 33.18 36.71 26.84
C VAL A 180 34.08 37.54 27.77
N ALA A 181 33.55 38.58 28.41
CA ALA A 181 34.29 39.40 29.37
C ALA A 181 34.62 38.66 30.68
N SER A 182 33.82 37.67 31.08
CA SER A 182 34.05 36.83 32.27
C SER A 182 34.89 35.57 31.98
N GLY A 183 35.41 35.41 30.76
CA GLY A 183 36.32 34.32 30.40
C GLY A 183 35.65 32.95 30.25
N ALA A 184 34.32 32.87 30.14
CA ALA A 184 33.60 31.61 29.93
C ALA A 184 33.61 31.13 28.46
N LEU A 185 34.06 31.97 27.51
CA LEU A 185 34.26 31.65 26.09
C LEU A 185 35.57 32.28 25.59
N PRO A 186 36.44 31.56 24.85
CA PRO A 186 37.69 32.11 24.35
C PRO A 186 37.48 33.12 23.21
N PRO A 187 38.29 34.19 23.13
CA PRO A 187 38.26 35.12 22.00
C PRO A 187 38.93 34.47 20.78
N VAL A 188 38.30 34.59 19.61
CA VAL A 188 38.87 34.10 18.35
C VAL A 188 39.86 35.14 17.83
N ALA A 189 41.16 34.92 18.08
CA ALA A 189 42.24 35.55 17.35
C ALA A 189 42.88 34.51 16.41
N ALA A 190 43.11 34.94 15.17
CA ALA A 190 43.80 34.20 14.12
C ALA A 190 45.23 33.84 14.52
N ILE A 191 45.77 32.71 14.03
CA ILE A 191 47.19 32.48 13.66
C ILE A 191 47.33 31.13 12.90
N ASP A 192 48.25 31.17 11.94
CA ASP A 192 48.78 30.12 11.05
C ASP A 192 49.34 28.84 11.72
N PRO A 193 49.61 27.75 10.96
CA PRO A 193 49.87 26.43 11.51
C PRO A 193 51.35 26.01 11.46
N GLU A 194 51.96 25.72 12.61
CA GLU A 194 53.08 24.77 12.69
C GLU A 194 53.32 24.23 14.12
N ALA A 195 53.79 22.98 14.20
CA ALA A 195 54.28 22.20 15.35
C ALA A 195 53.28 21.32 16.15
N ALA A 196 53.78 20.14 16.53
CA ALA A 196 53.07 18.88 16.73
C ALA A 196 53.16 18.28 18.16
N GLY A 197 52.36 17.24 18.40
CA GLY A 197 52.46 16.26 19.52
C GLY A 197 51.67 16.65 20.78
N LEU A 198 50.86 15.83 21.47
CA LEU A 198 50.69 14.38 21.59
C LEU A 198 49.21 14.07 21.98
N ALA A 199 48.73 12.87 21.64
CA ALA A 199 47.39 12.32 21.92
C ALA A 199 47.30 11.75 23.38
N PRO A 200 46.14 11.29 23.96
CA PRO A 200 45.06 10.57 23.26
C PRO A 200 43.57 10.66 23.75
N VAL A 201 42.70 10.08 22.90
CA VAL A 201 41.34 9.48 23.12
C VAL A 201 40.07 10.37 23.04
N ALA A 202 39.29 10.24 21.94
CA ALA A 202 37.87 9.79 21.89
C ALA A 202 37.17 10.16 20.55
N LYS A 203 36.21 9.33 20.12
CA LYS A 203 35.55 9.28 18.78
C LYS A 203 34.51 10.38 18.51
N GLY A 204 34.37 10.79 17.24
CA GLY A 204 33.12 11.36 16.69
C GLY A 204 33.29 12.06 15.34
N LEU A 205 32.54 11.63 14.31
CA LEU A 205 32.61 12.12 12.92
C LEU A 205 32.30 13.63 12.80
N ALA A 206 33.25 14.41 12.24
CA ALA A 206 33.02 15.77 11.75
C ALA A 206 33.10 15.79 10.21
N LEU A 207 32.15 16.49 9.58
CA LEU A 207 32.04 16.70 8.14
C LEU A 207 33.21 17.54 7.60
N ARG A 208 33.59 17.32 6.34
CA ARG A 208 34.80 17.91 5.73
C ARG A 208 34.64 19.43 5.52
N PRO A 209 35.71 20.24 5.70
CA PRO A 209 35.65 21.71 5.57
C PRO A 209 35.08 22.24 4.25
N GLN A 210 35.19 21.48 3.16
CA GLN A 210 34.66 21.87 1.84
C GLN A 210 33.12 21.81 1.77
N GLU A 211 32.47 20.96 2.57
CA GLU A 211 31.00 20.87 2.61
C GLU A 211 30.37 22.00 3.43
N ALA A 212 31.08 22.53 4.43
CA ALA A 212 30.63 23.68 5.22
C ALA A 212 30.68 25.00 4.41
N LEU A 213 31.66 25.16 3.52
CA LEU A 213 31.76 26.31 2.62
C LEU A 213 30.65 26.30 1.55
N MET A 214 30.27 25.12 1.03
CA MET A 214 29.14 25.01 0.10
C MET A 214 27.81 25.38 0.76
N PHE A 215 27.62 25.05 2.05
CA PHE A 215 26.41 25.44 2.80
C PHE A 215 26.33 26.94 3.10
N MET A 216 27.45 27.59 3.39
CA MET A 216 27.49 29.05 3.60
C MET A 216 27.23 29.81 2.30
N ASN A 217 27.78 29.36 1.17
CA ASN A 217 27.51 29.95 -0.15
C ASN A 217 26.04 29.76 -0.58
N TYR A 218 25.46 28.59 -0.34
CA TYR A 218 24.05 28.30 -0.63
C TYR A 218 23.06 29.12 0.22
N SER A 219 23.46 29.48 1.45
CA SER A 219 22.65 30.36 2.31
C SER A 219 22.71 31.82 1.90
N MET A 220 23.79 32.28 1.27
CA MET A 220 23.94 33.65 0.76
C MET A 220 23.16 33.85 -0.56
N GLU A 221 23.14 32.85 -1.44
CA GLU A 221 22.32 32.87 -2.66
C GLU A 221 20.82 32.91 -2.38
N LYS A 222 20.35 32.24 -1.32
CA LYS A 222 18.92 32.28 -0.94
C LYS A 222 18.48 33.63 -0.37
N LYS A 223 19.35 34.37 0.31
CA LYS A 223 19.04 35.74 0.80
C LYS A 223 19.00 36.74 -0.36
N SER A 224 19.97 36.65 -1.27
CA SER A 224 20.02 37.46 -2.50
C SER A 224 18.79 37.24 -3.39
N ARG A 225 18.33 35.99 -3.55
CA ARG A 225 17.16 35.66 -4.39
C ARG A 225 15.83 36.15 -3.81
N VAL A 226 15.72 36.24 -2.48
CA VAL A 226 14.52 36.75 -1.80
C VAL A 226 14.44 38.27 -1.86
N GLU A 227 15.58 38.97 -1.81
CA GLU A 227 15.65 40.42 -2.06
C GLU A 227 15.37 40.77 -3.53
N GLU A 228 15.88 39.97 -4.47
CA GLU A 228 15.62 40.16 -5.91
C GLU A 228 14.12 39.97 -6.26
N LEU A 229 13.44 39.02 -5.61
CA LEU A 229 12.00 38.77 -5.79
C LEU A 229 11.13 39.84 -5.12
N LYS A 230 11.57 40.41 -3.99
CA LYS A 230 10.92 41.59 -3.37
C LYS A 230 11.06 42.84 -4.25
N ALA A 231 12.21 43.05 -4.88
CA ALA A 231 12.44 44.17 -5.80
C ALA A 231 11.65 44.03 -7.12
N LYS A 232 11.45 42.80 -7.63
CA LYS A 232 10.63 42.52 -8.82
C LYS A 232 9.13 42.67 -8.57
N LEU A 233 8.65 42.40 -7.36
CA LEU A 233 7.23 42.60 -7.00
C LEU A 233 6.89 44.07 -6.76
N ALA A 234 7.84 44.88 -6.26
CA ALA A 234 7.68 46.33 -6.12
C ALA A 234 7.69 47.09 -7.47
N LYS A 235 8.20 46.47 -8.55
CA LYS A 235 8.21 47.02 -9.92
C LYS A 235 6.98 46.69 -10.75
N SER A 236 6.02 45.94 -10.20
CA SER A 236 4.80 45.50 -10.90
C SER A 236 3.54 45.93 -10.13
N GLY A 237 3.34 47.24 -10.01
CA GLY A 237 2.07 47.86 -9.61
C GLY A 237 1.52 48.68 -10.77
N ALA A 238 0.36 48.31 -11.29
CA ALA A 238 -0.29 48.95 -12.43
C ALA A 238 -1.13 50.17 -11.97
N ALA A 239 -0.87 51.35 -12.56
CA ALA A 239 -1.87 52.34 -12.96
C ALA A 239 -1.20 53.57 -13.61
N SER A 240 -1.44 53.82 -14.89
CA SER A 240 -1.81 55.13 -15.46
C SER A 240 -1.66 55.12 -16.99
N ARG A 241 -2.56 55.85 -17.64
CA ARG A 241 -2.87 55.87 -19.07
C ARG A 241 -1.99 56.87 -19.84
N LEU A 242 -1.97 56.70 -21.17
CA LEU A 242 -2.11 57.73 -22.22
C LEU A 242 -0.95 57.80 -23.24
N GLY A 243 -1.31 57.78 -24.53
CA GLY A 243 -0.71 58.66 -25.54
C GLY A 243 0.31 58.08 -26.53
N SER A 244 -0.20 57.65 -27.69
CA SER A 244 0.20 57.98 -29.08
C SER A 244 1.66 58.35 -29.49
N ILE A 245 1.94 58.01 -30.76
CA ILE A 245 2.76 58.74 -31.76
C ILE A 245 4.19 58.24 -32.11
N THR A 246 4.30 57.86 -33.40
CA THR A 246 5.42 57.92 -34.36
C THR A 246 6.60 56.95 -34.33
N GLY A 247 6.84 56.32 -35.49
CA GLY A 247 7.96 56.77 -36.34
C GLY A 247 9.16 55.83 -36.54
N LYS A 248 9.10 55.02 -37.62
CA LYS A 248 10.12 54.84 -38.69
C LYS A 248 11.53 54.26 -38.43
N THR A 249 11.96 53.54 -39.48
CA THR A 249 13.34 53.18 -39.94
C THR A 249 14.16 52.20 -39.10
N GLY A 250 14.92 51.25 -39.62
CA GLY A 250 15.20 50.85 -41.01
C GLY A 250 16.58 50.16 -41.08
N GLN A 251 16.64 49.10 -41.89
CA GLN A 251 17.76 48.63 -42.72
C GLN A 251 18.75 47.53 -42.25
N THR A 252 18.88 46.58 -43.20
CA THR A 252 20.05 45.85 -43.71
C THR A 252 20.38 44.43 -43.20
N ALA A 253 20.16 43.50 -44.12
CA ALA A 253 20.69 42.14 -44.23
C ALA A 253 22.13 42.17 -44.85
N PRO A 254 22.88 41.07 -45.16
CA PRO A 254 22.37 39.90 -45.92
C PRO A 254 23.03 38.49 -45.70
N GLU A 255 22.37 37.47 -46.30
CA GLU A 255 22.93 36.31 -47.09
C GLU A 255 23.65 35.10 -46.38
N ILE A 256 23.57 33.78 -46.72
CA ILE A 256 22.91 32.88 -47.72
C ILE A 256 22.86 31.41 -47.18
N ALA A 257 21.88 30.61 -47.65
CA ALA A 257 21.96 29.19 -48.13
C ALA A 257 21.09 28.15 -47.36
N LYS A 258 19.84 27.87 -47.80
CA LYS A 258 19.35 26.80 -48.75
C LYS A 258 19.06 25.45 -48.02
N LYS A 259 17.93 24.72 -48.19
CA LYS A 259 16.90 24.60 -49.26
C LYS A 259 15.67 23.78 -48.80
N ALA A 260 14.54 23.94 -49.53
CA ALA A 260 13.40 23.03 -49.83
C ALA A 260 11.99 23.53 -49.37
N PRO A 261 10.87 23.16 -50.05
CA PRO A 261 10.39 23.76 -51.31
C PRO A 261 8.99 24.41 -51.21
N GLN A 262 8.66 25.15 -52.27
CA GLN A 262 7.62 26.18 -52.42
C GLN A 262 6.20 25.64 -52.72
N GLN A 263 5.18 26.36 -52.24
CA GLN A 263 3.80 26.34 -52.77
C GLN A 263 3.43 27.74 -53.31
N ILE A 264 2.79 27.72 -54.48
CA ILE A 264 2.40 28.85 -55.32
C ILE A 264 1.14 29.51 -54.74
N GLN A 265 1.14 30.84 -54.54
CA GLN A 265 -0.07 31.63 -54.26
C GLN A 265 -0.25 32.73 -55.32
N LEU A 266 -1.42 32.68 -55.95
CA LEU A 266 -1.91 33.63 -56.94
C LEU A 266 -2.63 34.80 -56.25
N VAL A 267 -2.37 36.00 -56.77
CA VAL A 267 -2.90 37.30 -56.33
C VAL A 267 -4.39 37.45 -56.66
N LYS A 268 -5.17 38.08 -55.76
CA LYS A 268 -6.49 38.68 -56.06
C LYS A 268 -6.52 40.17 -55.64
N PRO A 269 -7.29 41.03 -56.35
CA PRO A 269 -7.11 42.47 -56.34
C PRO A 269 -8.02 43.25 -55.38
N VAL A 270 -7.68 44.54 -55.26
CA VAL A 270 -8.26 45.64 -54.46
C VAL A 270 -9.76 45.89 -54.73
N PRO A 271 -10.60 46.21 -53.73
CA PRO A 271 -11.94 46.77 -53.94
C PRO A 271 -11.96 48.31 -53.85
N GLN A 272 -12.61 48.93 -54.83
CA GLN A 272 -12.99 50.35 -54.85
C GLN A 272 -14.32 50.58 -54.11
N GLN A 273 -14.48 51.81 -53.62
CA GLN A 273 -15.60 52.32 -52.82
C GLN A 273 -16.79 52.72 -53.71
N GLU A 274 -18.02 52.46 -53.25
CA GLU A 274 -19.23 53.14 -53.72
C GLU A 274 -20.16 53.47 -52.54
N GLU A 275 -20.91 54.55 -52.74
CA GLU A 275 -21.50 55.46 -51.75
C GLU A 275 -22.80 54.96 -51.11
N LYS A 276 -23.09 55.44 -49.88
CA LYS A 276 -24.37 55.22 -49.18
C LYS A 276 -25.21 56.49 -49.25
N THR A 277 -26.41 56.38 -49.81
CA THR A 277 -27.45 57.41 -49.77
C THR A 277 -28.25 57.31 -48.47
N ASP A 278 -28.27 58.39 -47.69
CA ASP A 278 -29.07 58.51 -46.47
C ASP A 278 -30.56 58.68 -46.81
N SER A 279 -31.40 57.72 -46.40
CA SER A 279 -32.86 57.85 -46.42
C SER A 279 -33.35 58.41 -45.08
N ILE A 280 -33.81 59.66 -45.12
CA ILE A 280 -34.57 60.36 -44.06
C ILE A 280 -35.83 59.56 -43.70
N ILE A 281 -36.06 59.33 -42.39
CA ILE A 281 -37.33 58.81 -41.86
C ILE A 281 -38.00 59.98 -41.11
N GLU A 282 -39.06 60.52 -41.71
CA GLU A 282 -39.74 61.77 -41.34
C GLU A 282 -40.81 61.63 -40.23
N TYR A 283 -40.83 60.51 -39.48
CA TYR A 283 -41.79 60.32 -38.38
C TYR A 283 -41.14 59.59 -37.19
N LEU A 284 -40.54 60.35 -36.28
CA LEU A 284 -40.14 59.87 -34.95
C LEU A 284 -40.29 60.99 -33.92
N ASP A 285 -41.18 60.80 -32.94
CA ASP A 285 -41.46 61.77 -31.87
C ASP A 285 -40.26 61.83 -30.87
N PRO A 286 -39.62 63.01 -30.68
CA PRO A 286 -38.46 63.18 -29.80
C PRO A 286 -38.70 62.90 -28.31
N ARG A 287 -39.94 62.67 -27.86
CA ARG A 287 -40.25 62.39 -26.45
C ARG A 287 -40.15 60.90 -26.08
N ILE A 288 -39.95 60.01 -27.05
CA ILE A 288 -39.90 58.57 -26.84
C ILE A 288 -38.46 58.08 -26.85
N GLY A 289 -37.83 58.00 -25.68
CA GLY A 289 -36.50 57.40 -25.50
C GLY A 289 -36.52 55.87 -25.58
N THR A 290 -36.76 55.30 -26.76
CA THR A 290 -36.62 53.85 -26.98
C THR A 290 -35.19 53.53 -27.46
N LYS A 291 -34.41 52.84 -26.64
CA LYS A 291 -33.14 52.25 -27.09
C LYS A 291 -33.46 51.06 -28.00
N PRO A 292 -33.12 51.07 -29.30
CA PRO A 292 -33.34 49.91 -30.16
C PRO A 292 -32.43 48.76 -29.71
N ALA A 293 -32.99 47.56 -29.55
CA ALA A 293 -32.23 46.38 -29.21
C ALA A 293 -31.34 45.97 -30.41
N GLU A 294 -30.02 46.15 -30.29
CA GLU A 294 -29.04 45.61 -31.24
C GLU A 294 -29.00 44.07 -31.17
N ARG A 295 -29.96 43.40 -31.79
CA ARG A 295 -29.77 42.01 -32.21
C ARG A 295 -29.12 42.03 -33.59
N ARG A 296 -27.84 41.70 -33.65
CA ARG A 296 -27.16 41.36 -34.91
C ARG A 296 -27.94 40.24 -35.60
N ARG A 297 -28.55 40.53 -36.75
CA ARG A 297 -29.16 39.49 -37.59
C ARG A 297 -28.07 38.53 -38.03
N ARG A 298 -28.21 37.23 -37.70
CA ARG A 298 -27.32 36.20 -38.23
C ARG A 298 -27.55 36.12 -39.74
N GLY A 299 -26.55 36.52 -40.52
CA GLY A 299 -26.55 36.31 -41.96
C GLY A 299 -26.41 34.82 -42.29
N PHE A 300 -26.97 34.41 -43.43
CA PHE A 300 -26.76 33.06 -43.95
C PHE A 300 -25.36 32.97 -44.55
N ALA A 301 -24.51 32.12 -43.97
CA ALA A 301 -23.23 31.73 -44.55
C ALA A 301 -23.45 30.50 -45.44
N PHE A 302 -23.64 30.74 -46.74
CA PHE A 302 -23.75 29.68 -47.72
C PHE A 302 -22.37 29.06 -47.96
N HIS A 303 -22.27 27.73 -47.88
CA HIS A 303 -21.05 27.00 -48.24
C HIS A 303 -20.96 26.89 -49.76
N GLU A 304 -19.75 26.88 -50.30
CA GLU A 304 -19.56 26.80 -51.74
C GLU A 304 -20.09 25.46 -52.29
N LYS A 305 -20.70 25.51 -53.47
CA LYS A 305 -21.28 24.33 -54.12
C LYS A 305 -20.20 23.25 -54.27
N GLY A 306 -20.46 22.07 -53.70
CA GLY A 306 -19.57 20.91 -53.76
C GLY A 306 -18.64 20.71 -52.56
N GLU A 307 -18.61 21.62 -51.57
CA GLU A 307 -17.82 21.43 -50.34
C GLU A 307 -18.29 20.21 -49.54
N PHE A 308 -19.60 20.09 -49.32
CA PHE A 308 -20.19 18.95 -48.64
C PHE A 308 -20.20 17.67 -49.49
N GLU A 309 -20.21 17.79 -50.82
CA GLU A 309 -20.05 16.63 -51.71
C GLU A 309 -18.65 16.04 -51.58
N LYS A 310 -17.61 16.89 -51.54
CA LYS A 310 -16.23 16.48 -51.27
C LYS A 310 -16.08 15.85 -49.88
N LEU A 311 -16.70 16.45 -48.86
CA LEU A 311 -16.67 15.92 -47.49
C LEU A 311 -17.38 14.55 -47.41
N ALA A 312 -18.55 14.42 -48.04
CA ALA A 312 -19.30 13.17 -48.10
C ALA A 312 -18.54 12.09 -48.88
N ASN A 313 -17.90 12.44 -49.99
CA ASN A 313 -17.07 11.50 -50.75
C ASN A 313 -15.85 11.05 -49.95
N LYS A 314 -15.20 11.96 -49.20
CA LYS A 314 -14.12 11.62 -48.27
C LYS A 314 -14.59 10.69 -47.16
N GLN A 315 -15.76 10.94 -46.59
CA GLN A 315 -16.36 10.08 -45.56
C GLN A 315 -16.72 8.70 -46.11
N ARG A 316 -17.29 8.61 -47.32
CA ARG A 316 -17.56 7.33 -48.00
C ARG A 316 -16.28 6.58 -48.34
N ALA A 317 -15.22 7.27 -48.77
CA ALA A 317 -13.92 6.66 -49.05
C ALA A 317 -13.27 6.10 -47.77
N MET A 318 -13.33 6.85 -46.66
CA MET A 318 -12.88 6.38 -45.34
C MET A 318 -13.68 5.17 -44.87
N ALA A 319 -15.01 5.18 -44.99
CA ALA A 319 -15.86 4.04 -44.63
C ALA A 319 -15.59 2.80 -45.49
N LYS A 320 -15.30 2.97 -46.79
CA LYS A 320 -14.90 1.87 -47.68
C LYS A 320 -13.54 1.29 -47.29
N LEU A 321 -12.57 2.13 -46.94
CA LEU A 321 -11.27 1.66 -46.45
C LEU A 321 -11.38 0.92 -45.13
N GLU A 322 -12.20 1.42 -44.19
CA GLU A 322 -12.48 0.74 -42.93
C GLU A 322 -13.16 -0.61 -43.14
N LYS A 323 -14.12 -0.68 -44.07
CA LYS A 323 -14.78 -1.94 -44.44
C LYS A 323 -13.80 -2.93 -45.05
N LEU A 324 -12.96 -2.50 -46.01
CA LEU A 324 -11.91 -3.35 -46.59
C LEU A 324 -10.89 -3.80 -45.54
N GLN A 325 -10.48 -2.92 -44.63
CA GLN A 325 -9.59 -3.28 -43.53
C GLN A 325 -10.25 -4.31 -42.60
N SER A 326 -11.54 -4.18 -42.32
CA SER A 326 -12.30 -5.14 -41.52
C SER A 326 -12.45 -6.50 -42.22
N GLU A 327 -12.71 -6.50 -43.53
CA GLU A 327 -12.82 -7.72 -44.37
C GLU A 327 -11.47 -8.44 -44.45
N VAL A 328 -10.37 -7.72 -44.67
CA VAL A 328 -9.01 -8.27 -44.66
C VAL A 328 -8.65 -8.83 -43.28
N SER A 329 -9.02 -8.14 -42.20
CA SER A 329 -8.77 -8.63 -40.83
C SER A 329 -9.60 -9.88 -40.49
N SER A 330 -10.85 -9.96 -40.95
CA SER A 330 -11.74 -11.11 -40.79
C SER A 330 -11.28 -12.31 -41.63
N ALA A 331 -10.80 -12.06 -42.86
CA ALA A 331 -10.18 -13.07 -43.71
C ALA A 331 -8.87 -13.61 -43.10
N ALA A 332 -8.04 -12.75 -42.50
CA ALA A 332 -6.83 -13.15 -41.79
C ALA A 332 -7.11 -13.90 -40.47
N GLN A 333 -8.23 -13.62 -39.81
CA GLN A 333 -8.68 -14.34 -38.61
C GLN A 333 -9.28 -15.72 -38.95
N SER A 334 -10.14 -15.79 -39.98
CA SER A 334 -10.79 -17.04 -40.43
C SER A 334 -9.83 -18.05 -41.04
N THR A 335 -8.69 -17.60 -41.58
CA THR A 335 -7.64 -18.49 -42.12
C THR A 335 -6.73 -19.09 -41.05
N GLY A 336 -6.88 -18.74 -39.76
CA GLY A 336 -6.06 -19.30 -38.66
C GLY A 336 -4.57 -18.91 -38.69
N ILE A 337 -4.12 -18.20 -39.72
CA ILE A 337 -2.74 -17.74 -39.91
C ILE A 337 -2.35 -16.77 -38.79
N SER A 338 -3.30 -15.96 -38.30
CA SER A 338 -3.04 -14.92 -37.29
C SER A 338 -2.64 -15.49 -35.91
N SER A 339 -3.23 -16.61 -35.49
CA SER A 339 -2.90 -17.25 -34.20
C SER A 339 -1.60 -18.06 -34.30
N ALA A 340 -1.39 -18.77 -35.42
CA ALA A 340 -0.15 -19.50 -35.69
C ALA A 340 1.07 -18.58 -35.85
N VAL A 341 0.94 -17.46 -36.56
CA VAL A 341 2.01 -16.46 -36.71
C VAL A 341 2.33 -15.78 -35.37
N LYS A 342 1.33 -15.45 -34.55
CA LYS A 342 1.56 -14.91 -33.19
C LYS A 342 2.28 -15.91 -32.30
N LEU A 343 1.92 -17.19 -32.32
CA LEU A 343 2.65 -18.23 -31.60
C LEU A 343 4.09 -18.38 -32.13
N ALA A 344 4.29 -18.31 -33.44
CA ALA A 344 5.62 -18.38 -34.07
C ALA A 344 6.53 -17.19 -33.73
N MET A 345 5.97 -15.99 -33.50
CA MET A 345 6.73 -14.82 -33.04
C MET A 345 7.16 -14.92 -31.56
N VAL A 346 6.47 -15.76 -30.77
CA VAL A 346 6.68 -15.91 -29.32
C VAL A 346 7.62 -17.05 -29.00
N THR A 347 7.56 -18.13 -29.80
CA THR A 347 8.64 -19.11 -29.79
C THR A 347 9.95 -18.34 -30.01
N PRO A 348 10.90 -18.39 -29.06
CA PRO A 348 12.18 -17.74 -29.26
C PRO A 348 12.71 -18.24 -30.59
N SER A 349 13.04 -17.31 -31.49
CA SER A 349 13.59 -17.63 -32.78
C SER A 349 14.84 -18.48 -32.53
N SER A 350 14.69 -19.80 -32.59
CA SER A 350 15.81 -20.73 -32.66
C SER A 350 16.69 -20.35 -33.85
N THR A 351 16.14 -19.65 -34.84
CA THR A 351 16.89 -19.11 -35.99
C THR A 351 18.08 -18.23 -35.61
N ALA A 352 18.07 -17.47 -34.51
CA ALA A 352 19.25 -16.68 -34.12
C ALA A 352 20.38 -17.52 -33.50
N ARG A 353 20.08 -18.76 -33.07
CA ARG A 353 21.09 -19.76 -32.67
C ARG A 353 21.37 -20.81 -33.76
N VAL A 354 20.58 -20.81 -34.83
CA VAL A 354 20.66 -21.74 -35.97
C VAL A 354 21.33 -21.08 -37.19
N ASP A 355 21.69 -19.80 -37.13
CA ASP A 355 22.54 -19.17 -38.17
C ASP A 355 23.97 -19.74 -38.20
N SER A 356 24.40 -20.38 -37.11
CA SER A 356 25.39 -21.46 -37.16
C SER A 356 24.60 -22.76 -37.08
N GLY A 357 24.62 -23.59 -38.14
CA GLY A 357 24.09 -24.96 -38.07
C GLY A 357 24.68 -25.73 -36.89
N VAL A 358 24.17 -26.93 -36.61
CA VAL A 358 24.81 -27.83 -35.62
C VAL A 358 26.30 -27.86 -35.94
N PRO A 359 27.18 -27.40 -35.04
CA PRO A 359 28.61 -27.36 -35.32
C PRO A 359 29.10 -28.78 -35.64
N ASP A 360 29.96 -28.89 -36.64
CA ASP A 360 30.55 -30.17 -37.06
C ASP A 360 31.34 -30.84 -35.92
N ILE A 361 31.85 -30.04 -34.97
CA ILE A 361 32.42 -30.50 -33.71
C ILE A 361 31.92 -29.64 -32.55
N GLU A 362 31.56 -30.27 -31.44
CA GLU A 362 31.16 -29.53 -30.24
C GLU A 362 32.39 -28.91 -29.55
N TRP A 363 32.22 -27.76 -28.91
CA TRP A 363 33.34 -26.97 -28.37
C TRP A 363 34.17 -27.72 -27.31
N TRP A 364 33.57 -28.67 -26.58
CA TRP A 364 34.28 -29.47 -25.59
C TRP A 364 35.13 -30.57 -26.24
N ASP A 365 34.68 -31.15 -27.35
CA ASP A 365 35.43 -32.13 -28.14
C ASP A 365 36.55 -31.49 -28.95
N SER A 366 36.39 -30.24 -29.37
CA SER A 366 37.43 -29.51 -30.12
C SER A 366 38.76 -29.41 -29.37
N VAL A 367 38.71 -29.27 -28.04
CA VAL A 367 39.89 -29.18 -27.16
C VAL A 367 40.62 -30.52 -27.05
N VAL A 368 39.89 -31.63 -27.21
CA VAL A 368 40.42 -32.99 -27.05
C VAL A 368 40.93 -33.55 -28.37
N LEU A 369 40.19 -33.31 -29.45
CA LEU A 369 40.48 -33.89 -30.77
C LEU A 369 41.39 -32.99 -31.62
N ASP A 370 41.44 -31.68 -31.35
CA ASP A 370 42.24 -30.68 -32.08
C ASP A 370 41.99 -30.74 -33.61
N LYS A 371 40.73 -31.03 -33.99
CA LYS A 371 40.24 -31.25 -35.36
C LYS A 371 38.94 -30.50 -35.63
N PHE A 372 38.59 -30.37 -36.91
CA PHE A 372 37.45 -29.59 -37.38
C PHE A 372 36.15 -30.40 -37.56
N ASN A 373 36.20 -31.74 -37.57
CA ASN A 373 35.03 -32.59 -37.82
C ASN A 373 35.17 -33.99 -37.19
N TYR A 374 34.07 -34.65 -36.83
CA TYR A 374 34.05 -36.00 -36.22
C TYR A 374 34.40 -37.14 -37.20
N ASP A 375 34.39 -36.88 -38.51
CA ASP A 375 34.70 -37.91 -39.53
C ASP A 375 36.19 -38.31 -39.54
N GLU A 376 37.06 -37.52 -38.90
CA GLU A 376 38.49 -37.74 -38.84
C GLU A 376 38.95 -38.30 -37.48
N ILE A 377 38.11 -39.03 -36.74
CA ILE A 377 38.55 -39.67 -35.48
C ILE A 377 39.64 -40.71 -35.79
N PRO A 378 40.87 -40.59 -35.24
CA PRO A 378 41.94 -41.56 -35.45
C PRO A 378 41.59 -42.93 -34.85
N ASP A 379 42.13 -44.00 -35.46
CA ASP A 379 42.04 -45.36 -34.90
C ASP A 379 42.73 -45.47 -33.52
N LEU A 380 42.23 -46.39 -32.67
CA LEU A 380 42.55 -46.60 -31.25
C LEU A 380 44.05 -46.74 -30.86
N ASN A 381 44.99 -46.76 -31.81
CA ASN A 381 46.40 -47.07 -31.58
C ASN A 381 47.30 -45.83 -31.35
N ASP A 382 46.77 -44.61 -31.44
CA ASP A 382 47.56 -43.37 -31.26
C ASP A 382 47.54 -42.89 -29.79
N ALA A 383 48.06 -43.73 -28.89
CA ALA A 383 48.04 -43.52 -27.43
C ALA A 383 48.84 -42.27 -26.96
N GLU A 384 49.79 -41.79 -27.77
CA GLU A 384 50.60 -40.61 -27.43
C GLU A 384 49.82 -39.29 -27.60
N ARG A 385 48.77 -39.26 -28.43
CA ARG A 385 48.09 -38.02 -28.82
C ARG A 385 47.18 -37.43 -27.73
N PHE A 386 46.56 -38.27 -26.92
CA PHE A 386 45.66 -37.83 -25.84
C PHE A 386 46.39 -37.61 -24.51
N SER A 387 47.70 -37.87 -24.46
CA SER A 387 48.49 -37.79 -23.23
C SER A 387 48.59 -36.37 -22.64
N GLU A 388 48.47 -35.34 -23.48
CA GLU A 388 48.49 -33.94 -23.05
C GLU A 388 47.13 -33.44 -22.52
N THR A 389 46.02 -33.98 -23.03
CA THR A 389 44.66 -33.48 -22.72
C THR A 389 43.91 -34.32 -21.69
N ILE A 390 44.10 -35.64 -21.71
CA ILE A 390 43.42 -36.58 -20.82
C ILE A 390 44.46 -37.27 -19.94
N SER A 391 44.30 -37.13 -18.63
CA SER A 391 45.12 -37.79 -17.62
C SER A 391 44.24 -38.66 -16.71
N GLU A 392 44.85 -39.59 -15.98
CA GLU A 392 44.20 -40.37 -14.92
C GLU A 392 43.77 -39.49 -13.72
N LEU A 393 44.23 -38.25 -13.68
CA LEU A 393 43.90 -37.27 -12.65
C LEU A 393 42.44 -36.82 -12.73
N VAL A 394 41.71 -37.01 -11.63
CA VAL A 394 40.33 -36.51 -11.46
C VAL A 394 40.35 -35.17 -10.74
N GLU A 395 39.91 -34.10 -11.41
CA GLU A 395 39.72 -32.79 -10.77
C GLU A 395 38.47 -32.80 -9.87
N HIS A 396 38.63 -32.32 -8.64
CA HIS A 396 37.50 -32.00 -7.78
C HIS A 396 37.16 -30.51 -7.97
N PRO A 397 36.03 -30.17 -8.61
CA PRO A 397 35.70 -28.78 -8.92
C PRO A 397 35.57 -27.95 -7.65
N ILE A 398 35.85 -26.65 -7.76
CA ILE A 398 35.78 -25.72 -6.64
C ILE A 398 34.37 -25.76 -6.02
N SER A 399 34.31 -26.11 -4.73
CA SER A 399 33.05 -26.12 -3.97
C SER A 399 32.56 -24.68 -3.75
N LEU A 400 31.66 -24.21 -4.61
CA LEU A 400 30.99 -22.92 -4.45
C LEU A 400 29.97 -22.96 -3.30
N ARG A 401 29.87 -21.87 -2.53
CA ARG A 401 28.79 -21.74 -1.54
C ARG A 401 27.42 -21.69 -2.21
N PRO A 402 26.39 -22.32 -1.63
CA PRO A 402 25.05 -22.26 -2.20
C PRO A 402 24.53 -20.81 -2.19
N PRO A 403 23.89 -20.34 -3.27
CA PRO A 403 23.36 -18.97 -3.35
C PRO A 403 22.33 -18.63 -2.28
N THR A 404 21.69 -19.63 -1.69
CA THR A 404 20.64 -19.50 -0.67
C THR A 404 21.20 -19.39 0.75
N ASP A 405 22.51 -19.59 0.95
CA ASP A 405 23.11 -19.52 2.27
C ASP A 405 23.20 -18.07 2.75
N PRO A 406 22.57 -17.71 3.88
CA PRO A 406 22.66 -16.36 4.43
C PRO A 406 24.13 -15.98 4.73
N LEU A 407 24.57 -14.85 4.18
CA LEU A 407 25.89 -14.26 4.48
C LEU A 407 26.07 -13.92 5.97
N VAL A 408 24.96 -13.71 6.71
CA VAL A 408 24.96 -13.40 8.14
C VAL A 408 24.48 -14.62 8.93
N PRO A 409 25.20 -15.05 9.98
CA PRO A 409 24.78 -16.17 10.80
C PRO A 409 23.39 -15.91 11.40
N GLN A 410 22.47 -16.85 11.20
CA GLN A 410 21.12 -16.77 11.74
C GLN A 410 21.10 -17.27 13.17
N TYR A 411 20.75 -16.39 14.12
CA TYR A 411 20.56 -16.77 15.52
C TYR A 411 19.13 -17.24 15.76
N LEU A 412 18.98 -18.38 16.43
CA LEU A 412 17.68 -18.88 16.86
C LEU A 412 17.06 -17.93 17.90
N LYS A 413 15.79 -17.61 17.71
CA LYS A 413 15.04 -16.80 18.69
C LYS A 413 14.81 -17.64 19.94
N VAL A 414 15.25 -17.13 21.09
CA VAL A 414 15.02 -17.78 22.38
C VAL A 414 13.57 -17.54 22.81
N TYR A 415 12.84 -18.62 23.07
CA TYR A 415 11.49 -18.59 23.62
C TYR A 415 11.53 -19.05 25.07
N LEU A 416 10.89 -18.29 25.95
CA LEU A 416 10.78 -18.60 27.38
C LEU A 416 9.41 -19.19 27.69
N THR A 417 9.38 -20.20 28.54
CA THR A 417 8.12 -20.72 29.10
C THR A 417 7.44 -19.68 29.98
N SER A 418 6.13 -19.80 30.18
CA SER A 418 5.38 -18.88 31.06
C SER A 418 5.88 -18.90 32.52
N LYS A 419 6.43 -20.04 32.99
CA LYS A 419 7.05 -20.17 34.32
C LYS A 419 8.36 -19.38 34.41
N GLU A 420 9.22 -19.47 33.40
CA GLU A 420 10.47 -18.72 33.32
C GLU A 420 10.22 -17.22 33.16
N GLN A 421 9.26 -16.82 32.31
CA GLN A 421 8.85 -15.41 32.19
C GLN A 421 8.38 -14.85 33.54
N ARG A 422 7.59 -15.63 34.32
CA ARG A 422 7.19 -15.25 35.68
C ARG A 422 8.38 -15.20 36.64
N LYS A 423 9.36 -16.12 36.53
CA LYS A 423 10.57 -16.14 37.35
C LYS A 423 11.44 -14.92 37.09
N ILE A 424 11.78 -14.63 35.83
CA ILE A 424 12.55 -13.46 35.41
C ILE A 424 11.85 -12.16 35.85
N ARG A 425 10.54 -12.04 35.60
CA ARG A 425 9.77 -10.87 36.03
C ARG A 425 9.81 -10.66 37.55
N ARG A 426 9.75 -11.73 38.35
CA ARG A 426 9.84 -11.64 39.82
C ARG A 426 11.25 -11.25 40.27
N GLN A 427 12.28 -11.84 39.66
CA GLN A 427 13.67 -11.54 39.97
C GLN A 427 14.01 -10.09 39.65
N ASN A 428 13.69 -9.59 38.44
CA ASN A 428 13.93 -8.20 38.05
C ASN A 428 13.14 -7.21 38.92
N ARG A 429 11.93 -7.58 39.36
CA ARG A 429 11.16 -6.75 40.32
C ARG A 429 11.80 -6.72 41.71
N LYS A 430 12.29 -7.87 42.18
CA LYS A 430 12.98 -7.99 43.48
C LYS A 430 14.28 -7.18 43.45
N GLU A 431 15.04 -7.29 42.36
CA GLU A 431 16.27 -6.53 42.14
C GLU A 431 16.01 -5.03 42.05
N ALA A 432 15.05 -4.57 41.24
CA ALA A 432 14.69 -3.15 41.16
C ALA A 432 14.20 -2.58 42.51
N GLN A 433 13.48 -3.38 43.30
CA GLN A 433 13.07 -2.98 44.65
C GLN A 433 14.25 -2.95 45.63
N LYS A 434 15.18 -3.89 45.51
CA LYS A 434 16.41 -3.94 46.30
C LYS A 434 17.28 -2.72 46.00
N GLU A 435 17.53 -2.42 44.72
CA GLU A 435 18.28 -1.26 44.26
C GLU A 435 17.65 0.05 44.76
N LYS A 436 16.32 0.18 44.69
CA LYS A 436 15.62 1.35 45.24
C LYS A 436 15.78 1.48 46.75
N THR A 437 15.71 0.35 47.47
CA THR A 437 15.89 0.33 48.93
C THR A 437 17.33 0.69 49.31
N GLU A 438 18.31 0.20 48.56
CA GLU A 438 19.72 0.54 48.72
C GLU A 438 19.97 2.02 48.42
N LYS A 439 19.36 2.60 47.38
CA LYS A 439 19.41 4.05 47.09
C LYS A 439 18.85 4.90 48.23
N ILE A 440 17.76 4.47 48.85
CA ILE A 440 17.18 5.16 50.03
C ILE A 440 18.12 5.01 51.24
N ARG A 441 18.69 3.81 51.45
CA ARG A 441 19.62 3.54 52.55
C ARG A 441 20.91 4.37 52.43
N LEU A 442 21.37 4.62 51.22
CA LEU A 442 22.51 5.48 50.91
C LEU A 442 22.17 6.98 50.92
N GLY A 443 20.89 7.35 51.08
CA GLY A 443 20.44 8.75 51.09
C GLY A 443 20.36 9.43 49.72
N LEU A 444 20.56 8.69 48.63
CA LEU A 444 20.47 9.20 47.26
C LEU A 444 19.02 9.49 46.84
N GLU A 445 18.06 8.72 47.37
CA GLU A 445 16.62 8.95 47.18
C GLU A 445 15.93 9.18 48.53
N LYS A 446 15.09 10.22 48.62
CA LYS A 446 14.22 10.42 49.79
C LYS A 446 13.22 9.26 49.90
N ALA A 447 12.94 8.83 51.14
CA ALA A 447 11.91 7.84 51.40
C ALA A 447 10.56 8.28 50.77
N PRO A 448 9.87 7.39 50.03
CA PRO A 448 8.63 7.77 49.35
C PRO A 448 7.53 8.06 50.38
N GLU A 449 6.82 9.18 50.18
CA GLU A 449 5.70 9.59 51.04
C GLU A 449 4.54 8.57 51.01
N PRO A 450 3.79 8.44 52.12
CA PRO A 450 2.72 7.46 52.24
C PRO A 450 1.63 7.72 51.20
N LYS A 451 1.12 6.64 50.59
CA LYS A 451 0.13 6.73 49.52
C LYS A 451 -1.26 7.06 50.09
N VAL A 452 -1.60 8.33 50.23
CA VAL A 452 -2.93 8.75 50.69
C VAL A 452 -3.95 8.65 49.54
N LYS A 453 -5.17 8.22 49.84
CA LYS A 453 -6.34 8.25 48.94
C LYS A 453 -7.47 8.93 49.70
N ILE A 454 -8.47 9.48 49.01
CA ILE A 454 -9.64 10.11 49.68
C ILE A 454 -10.31 9.12 50.66
N GLY A 455 -10.50 7.85 50.27
CA GLY A 455 -11.02 6.82 51.19
C GLY A 455 -10.09 6.44 52.36
N ASN A 456 -8.78 6.72 52.26
CA ASN A 456 -7.81 6.50 53.33
C ASN A 456 -7.47 7.79 54.11
N LEU A 457 -8.07 8.94 53.76
CA LEU A 457 -7.74 10.25 54.31
C LEU A 457 -7.91 10.28 55.83
N MET A 458 -9.11 9.91 56.31
CA MET A 458 -9.44 9.92 57.74
C MET A 458 -8.63 8.93 58.57
N ARG A 459 -8.11 7.86 57.95
CA ARG A 459 -7.28 6.86 58.64
C ARG A 459 -5.80 7.29 58.73
N VAL A 460 -5.29 8.04 57.75
CA VAL A 460 -3.86 8.38 57.66
C VAL A 460 -3.57 9.77 58.23
N LEU A 461 -4.49 10.71 58.03
CA LEU A 461 -4.35 12.12 58.42
C LEU A 461 -5.48 12.55 59.35
N GLY A 462 -6.06 11.63 60.13
CA GLY A 462 -7.28 11.87 60.92
C GLY A 462 -7.21 13.12 61.81
N ASN A 463 -6.12 13.30 62.57
CA ASN A 463 -5.97 14.45 63.47
C ASN A 463 -5.89 15.79 62.71
N GLU A 464 -5.21 15.82 61.55
CA GLU A 464 -5.07 17.01 60.70
C GLU A 464 -6.32 17.26 59.84
N ALA A 465 -6.99 16.20 59.41
CA ALA A 465 -8.21 16.25 58.61
C ALA A 465 -9.44 16.65 59.43
N ILE A 466 -9.43 16.44 60.75
CA ILE A 466 -10.45 16.97 61.67
C ILE A 466 -10.28 18.48 61.86
N GLN A 467 -9.05 18.98 61.88
CA GLN A 467 -8.77 20.43 62.00
C GLN A 467 -9.14 21.19 60.74
N ASP A 468 -8.63 20.77 59.57
CA ASP A 468 -8.89 21.44 58.28
C ASP A 468 -9.29 20.42 57.20
N PRO A 469 -10.57 20.01 57.11
CA PRO A 469 -11.00 18.96 56.18
C PRO A 469 -10.74 19.32 54.71
N THR A 470 -11.00 20.57 54.32
CA THR A 470 -10.84 21.06 52.95
C THR A 470 -9.38 21.11 52.52
N LYS A 471 -8.47 21.54 53.40
CA LYS A 471 -7.03 21.64 53.12
C LYS A 471 -6.42 20.26 52.93
N MET A 472 -6.80 19.31 53.79
CA MET A 472 -6.30 17.95 53.72
C MET A 472 -6.88 17.19 52.53
N GLU A 473 -8.15 17.42 52.18
CA GLU A 473 -8.73 16.90 50.95
C GLU A 473 -8.01 17.46 49.71
N ALA A 474 -7.76 18.77 49.66
CA ALA A 474 -7.04 19.42 48.56
C ALA A 474 -5.60 18.88 48.42
N HIS A 475 -4.90 18.65 49.53
CA HIS A 475 -3.57 18.06 49.54
C HIS A 475 -3.58 16.63 48.96
N VAL A 476 -4.54 15.80 49.38
CA VAL A 476 -4.66 14.43 48.87
C VAL A 476 -5.09 14.41 47.39
N ARG A 477 -5.98 15.31 46.97
CA ARG A 477 -6.34 15.51 45.56
C ARG A 477 -5.11 15.94 44.73
N LYS A 478 -4.28 16.84 45.26
CA LYS A 478 -3.00 17.24 44.63
C LYS A 478 -2.05 16.04 44.50
N GLN A 479 -1.84 15.27 45.56
CA GLN A 479 -1.03 14.04 45.49
C GLN A 479 -1.62 12.99 44.53
N MET A 480 -2.96 12.87 44.44
CA MET A 480 -3.63 12.01 43.46
C MET A 480 -3.37 12.49 42.03
N ALA A 481 -3.54 13.79 41.79
CA ALA A 481 -3.28 14.43 40.51
C ALA A 481 -1.81 14.32 40.09
N GLU A 482 -0.86 14.51 41.01
CA GLU A 482 0.58 14.34 40.76
C GLU A 482 0.93 12.89 40.40
N ARG A 483 0.32 11.90 41.06
CA ARG A 483 0.50 10.48 40.70
C ARG A 483 -0.06 10.16 39.31
N LEU A 484 -1.24 10.71 39.00
CA LEU A 484 -1.85 10.54 37.68
C LEU A 484 -0.98 11.21 36.61
N LYS A 485 -0.55 12.45 36.84
CA LYS A 485 0.34 13.21 35.97
C LYS A 485 1.66 12.49 35.76
N LYS A 486 2.31 11.97 36.81
CA LYS A 486 3.55 11.20 36.69
C LYS A 486 3.36 9.91 35.90
N HIS A 487 2.22 9.22 36.05
CA HIS A 487 1.88 8.05 35.25
C HIS A 487 1.65 8.40 33.78
N GLU A 488 0.91 9.48 33.51
CA GLU A 488 0.67 9.98 32.15
C GLU A 488 1.95 10.47 31.48
N GLN A 489 2.79 11.22 32.19
CA GLN A 489 4.13 11.63 31.75
C GLN A 489 4.99 10.40 31.44
N SER A 490 5.08 9.43 32.35
CA SER A 490 5.82 8.18 32.10
C SER A 490 5.30 7.41 30.88
N ASN A 491 4.01 7.50 30.59
CA ASN A 491 3.41 6.88 29.39
C ASN A 491 3.69 7.71 28.13
N ALA A 492 3.69 9.03 28.24
CA ALA A 492 4.04 9.95 27.17
C ALA A 492 5.52 9.81 26.79
N ASP A 493 6.42 9.73 27.77
CA ASP A 493 7.86 9.53 27.58
C ASP A 493 8.17 8.18 26.92
N ARG A 494 7.38 7.14 27.23
CA ARG A 494 7.49 5.82 26.57
C ARG A 494 6.79 5.75 25.21
N LYS A 495 5.88 6.67 24.92
CA LYS A 495 5.13 6.68 23.66
C LYS A 495 6.10 7.12 22.57
N LEU A 496 6.37 6.22 21.64
CA LEU A 496 7.20 6.55 20.48
C LEU A 496 6.67 7.79 19.78
N SER A 497 7.59 8.66 19.37
CA SER A 497 7.27 9.74 18.45
C SER A 497 6.74 9.15 17.15
N ASP A 498 5.96 9.94 16.40
CA ASP A 498 5.36 9.43 15.16
C ASP A 498 6.42 9.10 14.10
N GLU A 499 7.55 9.82 14.11
CA GLU A 499 8.74 9.50 13.32
C GLU A 499 9.35 8.14 13.71
N GLN A 500 9.51 7.87 15.01
CA GLN A 500 10.00 6.58 15.48
C GLN A 500 9.05 5.43 15.13
N LYS A 501 7.73 5.66 15.16
CA LYS A 501 6.74 4.68 14.67
C LYS A 501 6.88 4.44 13.18
N GLY A 502 7.06 5.51 12.40
CA GLY A 502 7.32 5.45 10.96
C GLY A 502 8.56 4.63 10.64
N MET A 503 9.68 4.90 11.33
CA MET A 503 10.92 4.13 11.19
C MET A 503 10.75 2.65 11.57
N LYS A 504 10.05 2.34 12.68
CA LYS A 504 9.78 0.94 13.05
C LYS A 504 8.87 0.24 12.05
N LYS A 505 7.88 0.93 11.48
CA LYS A 505 6.99 0.39 10.44
C LYS A 505 7.78 0.12 9.15
N THR A 506 8.60 1.07 8.74
CA THR A 506 9.47 0.96 7.56
C THR A 506 10.48 -0.18 7.75
N LYS A 507 11.13 -0.29 8.91
CA LYS A 507 12.04 -1.41 9.21
C LYS A 507 11.33 -2.77 9.27
N ARG A 508 10.08 -2.82 9.71
CA ARG A 508 9.27 -4.05 9.70
C ARG A 508 8.91 -4.48 8.29
N LEU A 509 8.73 -3.51 7.40
CA LEU A 509 8.32 -3.72 6.02
C LEU A 509 9.50 -3.95 5.08
N ALA A 510 10.63 -3.29 5.33
CA ALA A 510 11.91 -3.52 4.68
C ALA A 510 12.37 -4.94 5.04
N GLU A 511 11.90 -5.91 4.28
CA GLU A 511 12.32 -7.30 4.42
C GLU A 511 13.73 -7.45 3.83
N ASP A 512 14.53 -8.30 4.45
CA ASP A 512 15.84 -8.65 3.93
C ASP A 512 15.68 -9.53 2.69
N THR A 513 15.76 -8.90 1.51
CA THR A 513 15.74 -9.59 0.21
C THR A 513 17.15 -9.91 -0.29
N SER A 514 18.15 -9.99 0.60
CA SER A 514 19.54 -10.27 0.22
C SER A 514 19.78 -11.70 -0.25
N ILE A 515 19.05 -12.68 0.31
CA ILE A 515 19.23 -14.11 0.02
C ILE A 515 18.48 -14.50 -1.26
N SER A 516 17.20 -14.14 -1.31
CA SER A 516 16.33 -14.44 -2.43
C SER A 516 15.24 -13.40 -2.53
N VAL A 517 14.86 -13.06 -3.75
CA VAL A 517 13.75 -12.15 -4.04
C VAL A 517 12.59 -13.00 -4.51
N HIS A 518 11.43 -12.85 -3.88
CA HIS A 518 10.21 -13.49 -4.39
C HIS A 518 9.61 -12.60 -5.48
N VAL A 519 9.21 -13.23 -6.58
CA VAL A 519 8.62 -12.56 -7.73
C VAL A 519 7.25 -13.17 -8.00
N SER A 520 6.29 -12.32 -8.32
CA SER A 520 4.95 -12.71 -8.73
C SER A 520 4.55 -11.94 -9.98
N ILE A 521 4.01 -12.66 -10.95
CA ILE A 521 3.61 -12.13 -12.25
C ILE A 521 2.11 -12.32 -12.37
N TYR A 522 1.39 -11.21 -12.45
CA TYR A 522 -0.05 -11.19 -12.66
C TYR A 522 -0.36 -10.73 -14.08
N ARG A 523 -1.37 -11.36 -14.65
CA ARG A 523 -1.98 -10.94 -15.91
C ARG A 523 -3.36 -10.39 -15.63
N VAL A 524 -3.66 -9.22 -16.18
CA VAL A 524 -4.96 -8.56 -16.06
C VAL A 524 -5.44 -8.17 -17.45
N LYS A 525 -6.69 -8.53 -17.81
CA LYS A 525 -7.24 -8.20 -19.14
C LYS A 525 -7.30 -6.68 -19.37
N SER A 526 -7.81 -5.92 -18.41
CA SER A 526 -7.87 -4.45 -18.46
C SER A 526 -7.41 -3.80 -17.15
N LEU A 527 -6.54 -2.79 -17.22
CA LEU A 527 -6.16 -1.96 -16.06
C LEU A 527 -6.46 -0.47 -16.30
N LEU A 528 -7.47 -0.17 -17.12
CA LEU A 528 -7.88 1.19 -17.47
C LEU A 528 -8.52 1.95 -16.30
N HIS A 529 -9.11 1.24 -15.32
CA HIS A 529 -9.81 1.87 -14.23
C HIS A 529 -8.85 2.59 -13.26
N PRO A 530 -8.98 3.91 -13.05
CA PRO A 530 -8.02 4.69 -12.28
C PRO A 530 -7.88 4.23 -10.82
N SER A 531 -8.97 3.83 -10.17
CA SER A 531 -8.93 3.40 -8.76
C SER A 531 -8.19 2.07 -8.58
N LYS A 532 -8.42 1.10 -9.48
CA LYS A 532 -7.72 -0.19 -9.42
C LYS A 532 -6.25 -0.01 -9.79
N LYS A 533 -5.94 0.75 -10.84
CA LYS A 533 -4.57 1.13 -11.20
C LYS A 533 -3.83 1.79 -10.02
N PHE A 534 -4.45 2.77 -9.37
CA PHE A 534 -3.88 3.44 -8.20
C PHE A 534 -3.64 2.47 -7.04
N LYS A 535 -4.56 1.54 -6.78
CA LYS A 535 -4.39 0.51 -5.74
C LYS A 535 -3.21 -0.40 -6.05
N VAL A 536 -3.09 -0.88 -7.29
CA VAL A 536 -1.97 -1.73 -7.76
C VAL A 536 -0.64 -1.02 -7.56
N GLU A 537 -0.55 0.24 -7.98
CA GLU A 537 0.69 1.03 -7.92
C GLU A 537 1.06 1.47 -6.49
N MET A 538 0.11 2.07 -5.76
CA MET A 538 0.39 2.60 -4.43
C MET A 538 0.64 1.50 -3.40
N ASN A 539 -0.02 0.35 -3.49
CA ASN A 539 0.27 -0.73 -2.54
C ASN A 539 1.67 -1.32 -2.79
N ALA A 540 2.12 -1.43 -4.04
CA ALA A 540 3.48 -1.87 -4.34
C ALA A 540 4.52 -0.90 -3.75
N LYS A 541 4.34 0.41 -3.98
CA LYS A 541 5.21 1.47 -3.42
C LYS A 541 5.17 1.50 -1.88
N GLN A 542 3.98 1.43 -1.29
CA GLN A 542 3.81 1.42 0.17
C GLN A 542 4.41 0.19 0.84
N LEU A 543 4.51 -0.94 0.12
CA LEU A 543 5.14 -2.17 0.58
C LEU A 543 6.65 -2.21 0.29
N GLN A 544 7.22 -1.17 -0.34
CA GLN A 544 8.62 -1.13 -0.79
C GLN A 544 8.98 -2.30 -1.73
N MET A 545 8.00 -2.71 -2.53
CA MET A 545 8.19 -3.70 -3.59
C MET A 545 8.71 -3.00 -4.84
N THR A 546 9.48 -3.73 -5.64
CA THR A 546 9.98 -3.30 -6.94
C THR A 546 9.23 -4.03 -8.04
N GLY A 547 9.28 -3.52 -9.28
CA GLY A 547 8.61 -4.20 -10.38
C GLY A 547 8.08 -3.23 -11.43
N VAL A 548 7.20 -3.75 -12.29
CA VAL A 548 6.65 -2.96 -13.39
C VAL A 548 5.21 -3.36 -13.69
N VAL A 549 4.40 -2.37 -14.03
CA VAL A 549 3.12 -2.55 -14.70
C VAL A 549 3.30 -2.21 -16.16
N MET A 550 3.17 -3.20 -17.03
CA MET A 550 3.13 -3.03 -18.48
C MET A 550 1.68 -2.96 -18.94
N LEU A 551 1.28 -1.81 -19.45
CA LEU A 551 -0.04 -1.60 -20.04
C LEU A 551 0.03 -1.86 -21.55
N HIS A 552 -0.80 -2.79 -22.02
CA HIS A 552 -0.98 -3.09 -23.44
C HIS A 552 -2.47 -3.33 -23.74
N LYS A 553 -2.87 -3.18 -25.00
CA LYS A 553 -4.28 -3.22 -25.42
C LYS A 553 -4.94 -4.57 -25.16
N THR A 554 -4.20 -5.66 -25.38
CA THR A 554 -4.70 -7.04 -25.28
C THR A 554 -4.55 -7.62 -23.87
N MET A 555 -3.46 -7.30 -23.18
CA MET A 555 -3.19 -7.79 -21.84
C MET A 555 -2.35 -6.78 -21.06
N ASN A 556 -2.54 -6.73 -19.76
CA ASN A 556 -1.70 -5.95 -18.86
C ASN A 556 -0.92 -6.90 -17.97
N VAL A 557 0.39 -6.69 -17.87
CA VAL A 557 1.28 -7.53 -17.09
C VAL A 557 1.75 -6.75 -15.88
N VAL A 558 1.57 -7.30 -14.68
CA VAL A 558 2.03 -6.72 -13.43
C VAL A 558 3.08 -7.65 -12.85
N VAL A 559 4.33 -7.23 -12.90
CA VAL A 559 5.46 -7.94 -12.28
C VAL A 559 5.78 -7.26 -10.96
N VAL A 560 5.85 -8.03 -9.89
CA VAL A 560 6.17 -7.52 -8.56
C VAL A 560 7.23 -8.38 -7.91
N GLU A 561 8.28 -7.72 -7.43
CA GLU A 561 9.44 -8.30 -6.76
C GLU A 561 9.50 -7.78 -5.32
N GLY A 562 9.72 -8.67 -4.36
CA GLY A 562 9.77 -8.30 -2.96
C GLY A 562 10.01 -9.46 -2.02
N GLY A 563 9.84 -9.20 -0.73
CA GLY A 563 9.93 -10.22 0.31
C GLY A 563 8.65 -11.06 0.42
N PRO A 564 8.70 -12.23 1.06
CA PRO A 564 7.57 -13.16 1.14
C PRO A 564 6.35 -12.61 1.88
N LYS A 565 6.50 -11.73 2.88
CA LYS A 565 5.32 -11.13 3.54
C LYS A 565 4.70 -10.04 2.68
N GLN A 566 5.53 -9.27 1.97
CA GLN A 566 5.07 -8.28 1.00
C GLN A 566 4.26 -8.98 -0.11
N GLN A 567 4.80 -10.07 -0.68
CA GLN A 567 4.12 -10.87 -1.70
C GLN A 567 2.80 -11.44 -1.21
N LYS A 568 2.73 -12.01 0.00
CA LYS A 568 1.47 -12.53 0.55
C LYS A 568 0.38 -11.45 0.66
N PHE A 569 0.76 -10.23 1.06
CA PHE A 569 -0.18 -9.11 1.12
C PHE A 569 -0.62 -8.67 -0.27
N TYR A 570 0.31 -8.59 -1.22
CA TYR A 570 0.04 -8.16 -2.59
C TYR A 570 -0.80 -9.19 -3.37
N LYS A 571 -0.52 -10.48 -3.22
CA LYS A 571 -1.33 -11.58 -3.76
C LYS A 571 -2.77 -11.51 -3.28
N ASN A 572 -2.98 -11.26 -1.98
CA ASN A 572 -4.32 -11.09 -1.43
C ASN A 572 -5.01 -9.81 -1.95
N LEU A 573 -4.24 -8.74 -2.18
CA LEU A 573 -4.75 -7.53 -2.82
C LEU A 573 -5.24 -7.82 -4.25
N MET A 574 -4.39 -8.44 -5.06
CA MET A 574 -4.65 -8.70 -6.48
C MET A 574 -5.76 -9.72 -6.69
N LEU A 575 -5.80 -10.81 -5.95
CA LEU A 575 -6.75 -11.89 -6.23
C LEU A 575 -8.08 -11.75 -5.48
N ASN A 576 -8.06 -11.26 -4.23
CA ASN A 576 -9.24 -11.33 -3.35
C ASN A 576 -9.88 -9.96 -3.06
N ARG A 577 -9.06 -8.93 -2.81
CA ARG A 577 -9.53 -7.61 -2.36
C ARG A 577 -10.00 -6.74 -3.52
N ILE A 578 -9.29 -6.75 -4.64
CA ILE A 578 -9.73 -6.05 -5.85
C ILE A 578 -10.74 -6.95 -6.57
N LYS A 579 -11.94 -6.42 -6.82
CA LYS A 579 -13.01 -7.13 -7.54
C LYS A 579 -12.87 -6.85 -9.03
N TRP A 580 -12.17 -7.70 -9.76
CA TRP A 580 -11.93 -7.49 -11.19
C TRP A 580 -13.19 -7.70 -12.04
N THR A 581 -14.03 -8.66 -11.67
CA THR A 581 -15.26 -9.04 -12.39
C THR A 581 -16.31 -7.94 -12.52
N ASP A 582 -16.25 -6.91 -11.66
CA ASP A 582 -17.21 -5.80 -11.64
C ASP A 582 -16.94 -4.77 -12.76
N GLU A 583 -15.86 -4.95 -13.53
CA GLU A 583 -15.51 -4.11 -14.67
C GLU A 583 -15.74 -4.82 -15.99
N ILE A 584 -16.29 -4.06 -16.94
CA ILE A 584 -16.30 -4.41 -18.36
C ILE A 584 -15.07 -3.80 -19.02
N ILE A 585 -14.41 -4.58 -19.87
CA ILE A 585 -13.23 -4.14 -20.62
C ILE A 585 -13.57 -2.86 -21.42
N GLY A 586 -12.73 -1.82 -21.27
CA GLY A 586 -12.87 -0.53 -21.97
C GLY A 586 -13.63 0.57 -21.23
N GLN A 587 -14.36 0.28 -20.14
CA GLN A 587 -15.03 1.31 -19.35
C GLN A 587 -14.16 1.84 -18.20
N LYS A 588 -14.26 3.15 -17.95
CA LYS A 588 -13.58 3.85 -16.84
C LYS A 588 -14.43 3.90 -15.56
N LYS A 589 -15.63 3.33 -15.56
CA LYS A 589 -16.56 3.27 -14.42
C LYS A 589 -16.97 1.82 -14.19
N ASP A 590 -17.29 1.50 -12.94
CA ASP A 590 -17.86 0.21 -12.58
C ASP A 590 -19.20 0.04 -13.32
N ALA A 591 -19.36 -1.09 -14.02
CA ALA A 591 -20.56 -1.38 -14.79
C ALA A 591 -21.59 -2.07 -13.89
N GLU A 592 -22.88 -1.85 -14.17
CA GLU A 592 -23.95 -2.60 -13.52
C GLU A 592 -23.84 -4.10 -13.87
N LYS A 593 -24.16 -5.00 -12.93
CA LYS A 593 -23.81 -6.43 -13.01
C LYS A 593 -24.28 -7.15 -14.28
N ASP A 594 -25.30 -6.62 -14.95
CA ASP A 594 -25.96 -7.20 -16.12
C ASP A 594 -25.60 -6.48 -17.45
N ALA A 595 -24.63 -5.57 -17.45
CA ALA A 595 -24.20 -4.92 -18.67
C ALA A 595 -23.43 -5.89 -19.60
N PRO A 596 -23.74 -5.91 -20.93
CA PRO A 596 -23.10 -6.81 -21.87
C PRO A 596 -21.64 -6.41 -22.11
N GLY A 597 -20.73 -7.36 -21.98
CA GLY A 597 -19.31 -7.18 -22.27
C GLY A 597 -18.43 -8.23 -21.60
N GLU A 598 -17.22 -8.41 -22.11
CA GLU A 598 -16.25 -9.32 -21.53
C GLU A 598 -15.78 -8.79 -20.17
N ARG A 599 -15.92 -9.62 -19.13
CA ARG A 599 -15.56 -9.25 -17.77
C ARG A 599 -14.06 -9.30 -17.57
N ASN A 600 -13.56 -8.31 -16.84
CA ASN A 600 -12.15 -8.24 -16.50
C ASN A 600 -11.79 -9.33 -15.46
N ALA A 601 -10.61 -9.93 -15.64
CA ALA A 601 -10.08 -10.97 -14.76
C ALA A 601 -8.59 -10.72 -14.49
N CYS A 602 -8.15 -11.13 -13.30
CA CYS A 602 -6.77 -11.08 -12.86
C CYS A 602 -6.33 -12.48 -12.44
N GLU A 603 -5.24 -12.95 -13.02
CA GLU A 603 -4.70 -14.28 -12.80
C GLU A 603 -3.23 -14.19 -12.41
N LEU A 604 -2.80 -15.07 -11.52
CA LEU A 604 -1.40 -15.27 -11.19
C LEU A 604 -0.82 -16.26 -12.20
N VAL A 605 0.05 -15.77 -13.08
CA VAL A 605 0.68 -16.59 -14.13
C VAL A 605 1.87 -17.35 -13.56
N TRP A 606 2.68 -16.68 -12.74
CA TRP A 606 3.87 -17.28 -12.14
C TRP A 606 4.19 -16.69 -10.78
N GLU A 607 4.65 -17.54 -9.87
CA GLU A 607 5.18 -17.17 -8.56
C GLU A 607 6.45 -18.00 -8.32
N GLY A 608 7.54 -17.33 -7.99
CA GLY A 608 8.83 -17.99 -7.79
C GLY A 608 9.85 -17.12 -7.07
N GLN A 609 11.07 -17.64 -6.98
CA GLN A 609 12.21 -16.95 -6.38
C GLN A 609 13.27 -16.68 -7.43
N VAL A 610 13.90 -15.51 -7.34
CA VAL A 610 14.99 -15.05 -8.20
C VAL A 610 16.14 -14.59 -7.32
N LYS A 611 17.38 -14.74 -7.81
CA LYS A 611 18.60 -14.42 -7.07
C LYS A 611 18.71 -12.93 -6.70
N ARG A 612 18.28 -12.03 -7.58
CA ARG A 612 18.39 -10.58 -7.40
C ARG A 612 17.17 -9.85 -7.97
N ARG A 613 16.92 -8.62 -7.51
CA ARG A 613 15.90 -7.73 -8.08
C ARG A 613 16.32 -7.31 -9.47
N CYS A 614 15.42 -7.39 -10.45
CA CYS A 614 15.67 -6.91 -11.81
C CYS A 614 15.20 -5.46 -11.99
N PHE A 615 14.25 -5.01 -11.17
CA PHE A 615 13.73 -3.64 -11.18
C PHE A 615 14.21 -2.84 -9.97
N ARG A 616 14.55 -1.56 -10.19
CA ARG A 616 15.01 -0.65 -9.11
C ARG A 616 13.84 -0.06 -8.31
N ASP A 617 12.79 0.33 -9.00
CA ASP A 617 11.57 0.95 -8.46
C ASP A 617 10.34 0.24 -9.00
N PHE A 618 9.15 0.66 -8.54
CA PHE A 618 7.87 0.24 -9.11
C PHE A 618 7.38 1.27 -10.13
N THR A 619 7.48 0.96 -11.43
CA THR A 619 7.11 1.88 -12.52
C THR A 619 5.92 1.37 -13.34
N VAL A 620 5.24 2.30 -14.02
CA VAL A 620 4.13 1.98 -14.93
C VAL A 620 4.53 2.45 -16.33
N HIS A 621 4.53 1.52 -17.28
CA HIS A 621 4.87 1.79 -18.68
C HIS A 621 3.71 1.39 -19.58
N THR A 622 3.59 2.03 -20.74
CA THR A 622 2.57 1.74 -21.74
C THR A 622 3.25 1.41 -23.04
N ALA A 623 2.91 0.26 -23.61
CA ALA A 623 3.39 -0.20 -24.90
C ALA A 623 2.21 -0.24 -25.88
N THR A 624 2.42 0.29 -27.08
CA THR A 624 1.42 0.20 -28.17
C THR A 624 1.58 -1.08 -28.96
N LEU A 625 2.82 -1.59 -29.05
CA LEU A 625 3.19 -2.81 -29.75
C LEU A 625 3.77 -3.83 -28.78
N GLU A 626 3.51 -5.11 -29.06
CA GLU A 626 3.99 -6.24 -28.25
C GLU A 626 5.52 -6.35 -28.27
N LYS A 627 6.14 -6.04 -29.43
CA LYS A 627 7.60 -5.97 -29.56
C LYS A 627 8.22 -4.93 -28.62
N GLN A 628 7.59 -3.77 -28.48
CA GLN A 628 8.06 -2.70 -27.58
C GLN A 628 7.98 -3.13 -26.10
N ALA A 629 6.92 -3.86 -25.74
CA ALA A 629 6.80 -4.43 -24.40
C ALA A 629 7.92 -5.47 -24.15
N ARG A 630 8.17 -6.38 -25.09
CA ARG A 630 9.24 -7.38 -25.00
C ARG A 630 10.62 -6.74 -24.87
N GLU A 631 10.95 -5.77 -25.73
CA GLU A 631 12.22 -5.02 -25.66
C GLU A 631 12.40 -4.32 -24.31
N PHE A 632 11.32 -3.84 -23.68
CA PHE A 632 11.39 -3.27 -22.33
C PHE A 632 11.79 -4.33 -21.30
N PHE A 633 11.16 -5.51 -21.30
CA PHE A 633 11.54 -6.60 -20.39
C PHE A 633 12.93 -7.17 -20.69
N GLU A 634 13.35 -7.18 -21.95
CA GLU A 634 14.68 -7.60 -22.38
C GLU A 634 15.79 -6.68 -21.86
N LYS A 635 15.56 -5.35 -21.82
CA LYS A 635 16.47 -4.39 -21.16
C LYS A 635 16.71 -4.70 -19.68
N HIS A 636 15.76 -5.35 -19.03
CA HIS A 636 15.85 -5.81 -17.65
C HIS A 636 16.28 -7.29 -17.52
N ALA A 637 16.67 -7.94 -18.62
CA ALA A 637 17.04 -9.36 -18.71
C ALA A 637 15.93 -10.32 -18.21
N VAL A 638 14.67 -9.93 -18.41
CA VAL A 638 13.48 -10.68 -17.97
C VAL A 638 12.42 -10.81 -19.07
N ALA A 639 12.84 -10.89 -20.34
CA ALA A 639 11.95 -11.06 -21.50
C ALA A 639 10.99 -12.25 -21.35
N GLN A 640 11.45 -13.32 -20.70
CA GLN A 640 10.67 -14.53 -20.42
C GLN A 640 9.38 -14.27 -19.62
N TYR A 641 9.31 -13.20 -18.82
CA TYR A 641 8.09 -12.86 -18.08
C TYR A 641 6.98 -12.39 -19.01
N TRP A 642 7.34 -11.59 -20.01
CA TRP A 642 6.41 -11.14 -21.05
C TRP A 642 6.00 -12.31 -21.94
N ASP A 643 6.97 -13.09 -22.41
CA ASP A 643 6.73 -14.23 -23.32
C ASP A 643 5.80 -15.27 -22.67
N LEU A 644 5.95 -15.53 -21.37
CA LEU A 644 5.07 -16.42 -20.61
C LEU A 644 3.63 -15.87 -20.51
N CYS A 645 3.47 -14.59 -20.15
CA CYS A 645 2.14 -13.98 -20.09
C CYS A 645 1.48 -13.93 -21.48
N TYR A 646 2.26 -13.64 -22.51
CA TYR A 646 1.77 -13.52 -23.87
C TYR A 646 1.34 -14.87 -24.42
N SER A 647 2.19 -15.90 -24.35
CA SER A 647 1.86 -17.26 -24.77
C SER A 647 0.62 -17.80 -24.05
N THR A 648 0.52 -17.61 -22.73
CA THR A 648 -0.67 -17.99 -21.96
C THR A 648 -1.93 -17.28 -22.45
N THR A 649 -1.81 -16.02 -22.90
CA THR A 649 -2.95 -15.27 -23.42
C THR A 649 -3.39 -15.77 -24.78
N VAL A 650 -2.46 -15.98 -25.70
CA VAL A 650 -2.76 -16.53 -27.03
C VAL A 650 -3.35 -17.95 -26.93
N LEU A 651 -2.84 -18.78 -26.02
CA LEU A 651 -3.39 -20.12 -25.80
C LEU A 651 -4.82 -20.10 -25.26
N LEU A 652 -5.13 -19.19 -24.34
CA LEU A 652 -6.49 -19.06 -23.80
C LEU A 652 -7.47 -18.49 -24.83
N GLU A 653 -7.06 -17.48 -25.61
CA GLU A 653 -7.87 -16.98 -26.74
C GLU A 653 -8.13 -18.06 -27.79
N GLY A 654 -7.20 -19.00 -27.99
CA GLY A 654 -7.36 -20.11 -28.93
C GLY A 654 -8.30 -21.23 -28.47
N GLN A 655 -8.54 -21.37 -27.16
CA GLN A 655 -9.42 -22.42 -26.61
C GLN A 655 -10.92 -22.06 -26.66
N ASP A 656 -11.25 -20.77 -26.74
CA ASP A 656 -12.63 -20.28 -26.81
C ASP A 656 -13.30 -20.52 -28.19
N ILE A 657 -12.60 -21.16 -29.13
CA ILE A 657 -13.06 -21.39 -30.53
C ILE A 657 -13.76 -22.76 -30.69
N LEU A 658 -13.75 -23.65 -29.69
CA LEU A 658 -14.53 -24.88 -29.78
C LEU A 658 -15.97 -24.61 -29.33
N PRO A 659 -16.97 -24.68 -30.24
CA PRO A 659 -18.36 -24.66 -29.82
C PRO A 659 -18.59 -25.88 -28.93
N THR A 660 -18.99 -25.64 -27.70
CA THR A 660 -19.57 -26.67 -26.83
C THR A 660 -20.75 -27.29 -27.58
N CYS A 661 -20.61 -28.56 -27.96
CA CYS A 661 -21.71 -29.38 -28.50
C CYS A 661 -22.83 -29.53 -27.48
#